data_AF-A0A812SAK3-F1
#
_entry.id   AF-A0A812SAK3-F1
#
_cell.length_a   1.000
_cell.length_b   1.000
_cell.length_c   1.000
_cell.angle_alpha   90.00
_cell.angle_beta   90.00
_cell.angle_gamma   90.00
#
_symmetry.space_group_name_H-M   'P 1'
#
loop_
_entity.id
_entity.type
_entity.pdbx_description
1 polymer ?
#
loop_
_entity_poly.entity_id
_entity_poly.type
_entity_poly.pdbx_seq_one_letter_code
_entity_poly.pdbx_strand_id
1 'polypeptide(L)'
;MASSSKINKFEVESASETTWQYADACLIVVGCGEEADEVLARRRLEAGGRLCHITTAGPEDARVRVSDTDGGEGFFFWLTPPASVGISSLGRKLCAKVRRYWTKDGPDAFELPADHSLLVMRCNHGDHVYVTDGQGFAVCAMSGQVVVDPDIATAKTLDVGVRDQDSRSFGTFSWRFVIPAQLLLLVWQVGKMLLSIHHEMLASEGAMPWWRNLLMALTWALVCQAICTEMLTYAIAGEKPSGTILQVSSMAAAMAILAATPLEFSDFILCVVGLGGALVGPIISYVTSRHKFPQRRFLSSLLWTIGQLAGTAGCYVLMGAVGLVYALLIEGGFAAVASIYLPFATAFAELGMIIYTRKAYDKLVFSARQSHGHVVAGDQLGIAAAALVFSAHGFAEATRLVATFAGAVSSGGYSWIPTSCLSLALNLSARLGWSRFLIIQTIKKLFGGPAAMAIAAPSGWSKLHDEMKIYAGYFRFLTVLALVIARGIAHGMQASTFNLSAACVLVTAMVLEVVEDQIVVNELLPVNPVGPGLLKAEAKGSNANPAQLLALEHRIHFPSTDPWRVQEVQPPATGSHGPRKSMTKDLTADFAELEPEDQEWRVCLGPLEDSRWARLRRKMGQPRSLITSFALHGLREMPFHCQLAFIGVVCEYTAALLAMLLGPGYMRGLSAAPMTEGRIVALFFWPVPLKG
;
A
#
# COMPACT_ATOMS: atom_id res chain seq x y z
N MET A 1 53.84 -30.53 38.45
CA MET A 1 54.00 -29.24 37.75
C MET A 1 54.36 -29.53 36.30
N ALA A 2 53.39 -29.42 35.38
CA ALA A 2 53.60 -29.31 33.94
C ALA A 2 52.31 -28.70 33.35
N SER A 3 52.41 -27.51 32.75
CA SER A 3 51.30 -26.73 32.23
C SER A 3 50.91 -27.22 30.83
N SER A 4 49.65 -27.58 30.65
CA SER A 4 49.03 -27.84 29.34
C SER A 4 48.15 -26.66 28.96
N SER A 5 48.58 -25.88 27.98
CA SER A 5 47.82 -24.79 27.36
C SER A 5 46.78 -25.36 26.40
N LYS A 6 45.50 -25.31 26.78
CA LYS A 6 44.39 -25.53 25.85
C LYS A 6 44.17 -24.26 25.02
N ILE A 7 44.57 -24.31 23.75
CA ILE A 7 44.15 -23.38 22.72
C ILE A 7 42.75 -23.79 22.28
N ASN A 8 41.76 -22.92 22.51
CA ASN A 8 40.41 -23.09 21.97
C ASN A 8 40.46 -22.97 20.45
N LYS A 9 40.24 -24.09 19.77
CA LYS A 9 39.96 -24.17 18.35
C LYS A 9 38.57 -23.56 18.14
N PHE A 10 38.51 -22.30 17.71
CA PHE A 10 37.31 -21.79 17.05
C PHE A 10 37.23 -22.51 15.71
N GLU A 11 36.32 -23.48 15.60
CA GLU A 11 35.85 -23.94 14.29
C GLU A 11 35.22 -22.75 13.60
N VAL A 12 35.95 -22.18 12.64
CA VAL A 12 35.38 -21.38 11.58
C VAL A 12 34.52 -22.36 10.79
N GLU A 13 33.21 -22.39 11.09
CA GLU A 13 32.24 -22.90 10.14
C GLU A 13 32.58 -22.24 8.80
N SER A 14 32.98 -23.05 7.83
CA SER A 14 33.12 -22.61 6.46
C SER A 14 31.80 -21.96 6.08
N ALA A 15 31.78 -20.64 6.00
CA ALA A 15 30.74 -19.90 5.34
C ALA A 15 30.68 -20.47 3.93
N SER A 16 29.76 -21.42 3.70
CA SER A 16 29.37 -21.83 2.37
C SER A 16 29.16 -20.55 1.62
N GLU A 17 29.89 -20.36 0.52
CA GLU A 17 29.81 -19.19 -0.35
C GLU A 17 28.35 -18.76 -0.47
N THR A 18 27.95 -17.77 0.34
CA THR A 18 26.69 -17.08 0.15
C THR A 18 26.95 -16.29 -1.12
N THR A 19 26.76 -16.97 -2.25
CA THR A 19 26.58 -16.36 -3.55
C THR A 19 25.43 -15.41 -3.34
N TRP A 20 25.77 -14.14 -3.08
CA TRP A 20 24.81 -13.05 -3.10
C TRP A 20 24.13 -13.16 -4.46
N GLN A 21 22.88 -13.61 -4.45
CA GLN A 21 22.17 -13.87 -5.68
C GLN A 21 21.72 -12.52 -6.21
N TYR A 22 22.36 -12.10 -7.31
CA TYR A 22 22.09 -10.90 -8.09
C TYR A 22 20.58 -10.63 -8.38
N ALA A 23 19.74 -11.66 -8.25
CA ALA A 23 18.28 -11.60 -8.16
C ALA A 23 17.72 -10.41 -7.33
N ASP A 24 18.39 -9.99 -6.25
CA ASP A 24 17.89 -8.91 -5.39
C ASP A 24 18.38 -7.51 -5.77
N ALA A 25 19.31 -7.41 -6.72
CA ALA A 25 19.86 -6.14 -7.18
C ALA A 25 18.96 -5.46 -8.24
N CYS A 26 19.22 -4.21 -8.59
CA CYS A 26 18.56 -3.59 -9.75
C CYS A 26 18.92 -4.39 -11.01
N LEU A 27 17.95 -4.86 -11.79
CA LEU A 27 18.26 -5.40 -13.12
C LEU A 27 18.53 -4.21 -14.04
N ILE A 28 19.69 -4.18 -14.68
CA ILE A 28 20.04 -3.14 -15.64
C ILE A 28 20.14 -3.83 -17.00
N VAL A 29 19.14 -3.59 -17.85
CA VAL A 29 19.15 -4.08 -19.23
C VAL A 29 19.81 -3.00 -20.08
N VAL A 30 20.88 -3.33 -20.76
CA VAL A 30 21.57 -2.47 -21.72
C VAL A 30 21.34 -3.09 -23.09
N GLY A 31 20.60 -2.45 -23.99
CA GLY A 31 20.28 -3.06 -25.28
C GLY A 31 19.53 -2.13 -26.23
N CYS A 32 19.28 -2.59 -27.46
CA CYS A 32 18.57 -1.81 -28.49
C CYS A 32 17.05 -1.72 -28.30
N GLY A 33 16.47 -2.30 -27.23
CA GLY A 33 15.03 -2.30 -27.00
C GLY A 33 14.27 -3.33 -27.83
N GLU A 34 14.90 -4.46 -28.14
CA GLU A 34 14.28 -5.58 -28.87
C GLU A 34 13.39 -6.46 -27.98
N GLU A 35 12.77 -7.49 -28.56
CA GLU A 35 11.85 -8.42 -27.86
C GLU A 35 12.48 -9.03 -26.59
N ALA A 36 13.78 -9.30 -26.62
CA ALA A 36 14.51 -9.85 -25.48
C ALA A 36 14.53 -8.88 -24.28
N ASP A 37 14.76 -7.58 -24.52
CA ASP A 37 14.71 -6.53 -23.50
C ASP A 37 13.31 -6.44 -22.90
N GLU A 38 12.28 -6.46 -23.74
CA GLU A 38 10.88 -6.41 -23.29
C GLU A 38 10.51 -7.62 -22.42
N VAL A 39 10.95 -8.82 -22.80
CA VAL A 39 10.70 -10.05 -22.04
C VAL A 39 11.39 -9.99 -20.68
N LEU A 40 12.67 -9.59 -20.62
CA LEU A 40 13.39 -9.42 -19.35
C LEU A 40 12.76 -8.35 -18.47
N ALA A 41 12.41 -7.21 -19.07
CA ALA A 41 11.76 -6.11 -18.39
C ALA A 41 10.45 -6.56 -17.76
N ARG A 42 9.59 -7.22 -18.54
CA ARG A 42 8.30 -7.75 -18.08
C ARG A 42 8.47 -8.77 -16.95
N ARG A 43 9.34 -9.76 -17.13
CA ARG A 43 9.60 -10.79 -16.09
C ARG A 43 10.12 -10.17 -14.80
N ARG A 44 11.02 -9.18 -14.88
CA ARG A 44 11.55 -8.49 -13.72
C ARG A 44 10.49 -7.67 -13.00
N LEU A 45 9.66 -6.97 -13.77
CA LEU A 45 8.52 -6.20 -13.27
C LEU A 45 7.51 -7.10 -12.55
N GLU A 46 7.14 -8.23 -13.15
CA GLU A 46 6.27 -9.26 -12.55
C GLU A 46 6.85 -9.83 -11.25
N ALA A 47 8.18 -10.00 -11.18
CA ALA A 47 8.87 -10.45 -9.98
C ALA A 47 8.91 -9.39 -8.85
N GLY A 48 8.48 -8.15 -9.13
CA GLY A 48 8.58 -7.02 -8.20
C GLY A 48 9.96 -6.41 -8.07
N GLY A 49 10.79 -6.68 -9.08
CA GLY A 49 12.16 -6.27 -9.10
C GLY A 49 12.34 -4.85 -9.63
N ARG A 50 13.40 -4.20 -9.17
CA ARG A 50 13.84 -2.96 -9.78
C ARG A 50 14.43 -3.25 -11.14
N LEU A 51 14.14 -2.38 -12.10
CA LEU A 51 14.76 -2.40 -13.40
C LEU A 51 15.12 -0.98 -13.85
N CYS A 52 16.22 -0.90 -14.59
CA CYS A 52 16.61 0.23 -15.40
C CYS A 52 16.86 -0.31 -16.82
N HIS A 53 16.28 0.34 -17.82
CA HIS A 53 16.55 0.00 -19.21
C HIS A 53 17.38 1.10 -19.86
N ILE A 54 18.61 0.78 -20.27
CA ILE A 54 19.50 1.69 -20.97
C ILE A 54 19.45 1.31 -22.46
N THR A 55 18.83 2.18 -23.27
CA THR A 55 18.68 1.94 -24.70
C THR A 55 19.96 2.37 -25.44
N THR A 56 20.53 1.46 -26.24
CA THR A 56 21.75 1.65 -27.03
C THR A 56 21.45 1.55 -28.53
N ALA A 57 22.45 1.81 -29.38
CA ALA A 57 22.31 1.64 -30.84
C ALA A 57 22.29 0.17 -31.28
N GLY A 58 22.55 -0.77 -30.37
CA GLY A 58 22.65 -2.21 -30.61
C GLY A 58 23.96 -2.82 -30.09
N PRO A 59 24.21 -4.09 -30.39
CA PRO A 59 25.33 -4.86 -29.83
C PRO A 59 26.73 -4.30 -30.14
N GLU A 60 26.86 -3.57 -31.24
CA GLU A 60 28.13 -3.00 -31.73
C GLU A 60 28.30 -1.52 -31.33
N ASP A 61 27.53 -1.04 -30.34
CA ASP A 61 27.59 0.34 -29.89
C ASP A 61 28.92 0.62 -29.16
N ALA A 62 29.88 1.22 -29.88
CA ALA A 62 31.22 1.54 -29.39
C ALA A 62 31.26 2.44 -28.14
N ARG A 63 30.14 3.07 -27.78
CA ARG A 63 29.99 3.86 -26.55
C ARG A 63 29.85 2.98 -25.31
N VAL A 64 29.44 1.72 -25.48
CA VAL A 64 29.30 0.73 -24.41
C VAL A 64 30.63 -0.01 -24.25
N ARG A 65 31.19 0.06 -23.05
CA ARG A 65 32.42 -0.62 -22.69
C ARG A 65 32.15 -1.52 -21.50
N VAL A 66 32.54 -2.79 -21.63
CA VAL A 66 32.50 -3.74 -20.51
C VAL A 66 33.94 -3.93 -20.02
N SER A 67 34.16 -3.70 -18.73
CA SER A 67 35.44 -3.93 -18.08
C SER A 67 35.25 -4.92 -16.95
N ASP A 68 35.97 -6.04 -17.02
CA ASP A 68 36.12 -6.93 -15.88
C ASP A 68 37.19 -6.33 -14.96
N THR A 69 36.86 -6.21 -13.68
CA THR A 69 37.83 -5.81 -12.66
C THR A 69 37.94 -6.92 -11.64
N ASP A 70 39.17 -7.33 -11.31
CA ASP A 70 39.48 -8.34 -10.29
C ASP A 70 39.23 -7.84 -8.86
N GLY A 71 38.13 -7.10 -8.66
CA GLY A 71 37.89 -6.12 -7.59
C GLY A 71 38.43 -6.51 -6.21
N GLY A 72 39.24 -5.61 -5.65
CA GLY A 72 39.71 -5.65 -4.28
C GLY A 72 38.57 -5.73 -3.26
N GLU A 73 38.93 -6.19 -2.07
CA GLU A 73 38.03 -6.47 -0.94
C GLU A 73 37.06 -5.32 -0.65
N GLY A 74 35.81 -5.47 -1.07
CA GLY A 74 34.78 -4.46 -0.85
C GLY A 74 33.40 -5.07 -1.02
N PHE A 75 32.67 -5.20 0.09
CA PHE A 75 31.25 -5.57 0.15
C PHE A 75 30.38 -4.79 -0.86
N PHE A 76 29.13 -5.24 -1.06
CA PHE A 76 28.02 -4.59 -1.79
C PHE A 76 27.67 -3.18 -1.25
N PHE A 77 28.66 -2.30 -1.14
CA PHE A 77 28.50 -0.88 -0.91
C PHE A 77 28.73 -0.22 -2.26
N TRP A 78 27.78 0.63 -2.64
CA TRP A 78 27.90 1.51 -3.78
C TRP A 78 29.31 2.12 -3.83
N LEU A 79 30.08 1.74 -4.85
CA LEU A 79 31.39 2.34 -5.11
C LEU A 79 31.12 3.77 -5.55
N THR A 80 31.66 4.71 -4.78
CA THR A 80 31.66 6.12 -5.22
C THR A 80 32.40 6.14 -6.56
N PRO A 81 31.96 6.93 -7.57
CA PRO A 81 32.77 7.15 -8.76
C PRO A 81 34.22 7.42 -8.33
N PRO A 82 35.22 6.85 -9.02
CA PRO A 82 36.61 7.06 -8.68
C PRO A 82 36.87 8.54 -8.43
N ALA A 83 37.70 8.92 -7.46
CA ALA A 83 37.92 10.32 -7.12
C ALA A 83 38.42 11.18 -8.31
N SER A 84 38.89 10.53 -9.38
CA SER A 84 39.25 11.12 -10.66
C SER A 84 38.06 11.52 -11.55
N VAL A 85 36.85 11.01 -11.28
CA VAL A 85 35.64 11.28 -12.05
C VAL A 85 34.81 12.33 -11.32
N GLY A 86 34.80 13.56 -11.85
CA GLY A 86 33.91 14.60 -11.33
C GLY A 86 32.43 14.21 -11.49
N ILE A 87 31.59 14.61 -10.53
CA ILE A 87 30.14 14.40 -10.61
C ILE A 87 29.52 15.62 -11.30
N SER A 88 28.83 15.41 -12.42
CA SER A 88 28.15 16.50 -13.15
C SER A 88 27.03 17.14 -12.31
N SER A 89 26.53 18.31 -12.74
CA SER A 89 25.29 18.89 -12.18
C SER A 89 24.11 17.90 -12.29
N LEU A 90 24.05 17.13 -13.38
CA LEU A 90 23.09 16.06 -13.60
C LEU A 90 23.32 14.87 -12.64
N GLY A 91 24.56 14.40 -12.46
CA GLY A 91 24.90 13.33 -11.52
C GLY A 91 24.58 13.67 -10.06
N ARG A 92 24.65 14.96 -9.69
CA ARG A 92 24.14 15.45 -8.40
C ARG A 92 22.62 15.39 -8.29
N LYS A 93 21.88 15.65 -9.38
CA LYS A 93 20.42 15.48 -9.47
C LYS A 93 19.99 14.00 -9.48
N LEU A 94 20.82 13.10 -10.03
CA LEU A 94 20.61 11.65 -10.03
C LEU A 94 21.05 10.94 -8.73
N CYS A 95 21.33 11.71 -7.67
CA CYS A 95 21.60 11.17 -6.32
C CYS A 95 22.78 10.19 -6.20
N ALA A 96 23.90 10.44 -6.89
CA ALA A 96 25.15 9.69 -6.69
C ALA A 96 25.73 9.88 -5.25
N LYS A 97 25.15 9.23 -4.24
CA LYS A 97 25.55 9.25 -2.81
C LYS A 97 25.55 7.84 -2.20
N VAL A 98 26.48 7.58 -1.28
CA VAL A 98 26.56 6.31 -0.51
C VAL A 98 25.32 6.11 0.37
N ARG A 99 24.53 5.05 0.13
CA ARG A 99 23.36 4.69 0.96
C ARG A 99 23.20 3.19 1.12
N ARG A 100 22.62 2.79 2.27
CA ARG A 100 22.50 1.37 2.71
C ARG A 100 21.09 0.77 2.57
N TYR A 101 20.07 1.56 2.20
CA TYR A 101 18.69 1.07 2.11
C TYR A 101 17.90 1.84 1.04
N TRP A 102 16.84 1.17 0.53
CA TRP A 102 15.88 1.61 -0.49
C TRP A 102 15.91 3.11 -0.84
N THR A 103 16.69 3.46 -1.86
CA THR A 103 16.41 4.54 -2.81
C THR A 103 16.69 3.99 -4.21
N LYS A 104 15.69 4.06 -5.09
CA LYS A 104 15.94 3.94 -6.53
C LYS A 104 16.54 5.27 -6.96
N ASP A 105 17.85 5.27 -7.18
CA ASP A 105 18.57 6.44 -7.69
C ASP A 105 18.93 6.18 -9.16
N GLY A 106 18.77 7.20 -10.01
CA GLY A 106 18.81 7.06 -11.47
C GLY A 106 17.44 6.79 -12.11
N PRO A 107 17.33 6.87 -13.44
CA PRO A 107 16.06 6.77 -14.17
C PRO A 107 15.56 5.32 -14.33
N ASP A 108 14.29 5.20 -14.73
CA ASP A 108 13.64 3.93 -15.08
C ASP A 108 14.05 3.44 -16.46
N ALA A 109 14.24 4.39 -17.36
CA ALA A 109 14.76 4.17 -18.69
C ALA A 109 15.73 5.33 -19.05
N PHE A 110 16.81 5.01 -19.75
CA PHE A 110 17.82 5.96 -20.18
C PHE A 110 18.19 5.70 -21.63
N GLU A 111 17.89 6.63 -22.52
CA GLU A 111 18.36 6.56 -23.90
C GLU A 111 19.80 7.07 -23.96
N LEU A 112 20.78 6.22 -24.30
CA LEU A 112 22.20 6.58 -24.30
C LEU A 112 22.48 7.61 -25.41
N PRO A 113 22.84 8.87 -25.08
CA PRO A 113 23.07 9.92 -26.06
C PRO A 113 24.37 9.73 -26.85
N ALA A 114 24.43 10.30 -28.07
CA ALA A 114 25.53 10.09 -29.01
C ALA A 114 26.91 10.50 -28.46
N ASP A 115 26.96 11.54 -27.64
CA ASP A 115 28.16 12.07 -27.00
C ASP A 115 28.49 11.42 -25.65
N HIS A 116 27.64 10.53 -25.14
CA HIS A 116 27.85 9.86 -23.85
C HIS A 116 28.51 8.50 -24.04
N SER A 117 29.16 8.02 -22.98
CA SER A 117 29.69 6.66 -22.92
C SER A 117 29.17 5.90 -21.70
N LEU A 118 29.00 4.60 -21.86
CA LEU A 118 28.52 3.67 -20.84
C LEU A 118 29.64 2.71 -20.47
N LEU A 119 30.08 2.74 -19.22
CA LEU A 119 31.01 1.76 -18.68
C LEU A 119 30.27 0.79 -17.76
N VAL A 120 30.27 -0.49 -18.14
CA VAL A 120 29.82 -1.60 -17.31
C VAL A 120 31.06 -2.20 -16.65
N MET A 121 31.18 -2.04 -15.34
CA MET A 121 32.23 -2.67 -14.53
C MET A 121 31.68 -3.93 -13.88
N ARG A 122 32.24 -5.08 -14.22
CA ARG A 122 31.91 -6.35 -13.57
C ARG A 122 32.84 -6.57 -12.38
N CYS A 123 32.25 -6.73 -11.20
CA CYS A 123 32.99 -7.01 -9.96
C CYS A 123 32.46 -8.30 -9.32
N ASN A 124 33.30 -8.97 -8.52
CA ASN A 124 32.94 -10.19 -7.79
C ASN A 124 31.71 -10.04 -6.86
N HIS A 125 31.34 -8.81 -6.52
CA HIS A 125 30.26 -8.47 -5.59
C HIS A 125 29.12 -7.65 -6.21
N GLY A 126 29.04 -7.51 -7.53
CA GLY A 126 28.08 -6.59 -8.16
C GLY A 126 28.56 -6.03 -9.49
N ASP A 127 27.66 -5.90 -10.47
CA ASP A 127 27.97 -5.06 -11.63
C ASP A 127 27.67 -3.60 -11.31
N HIS A 128 28.48 -2.71 -11.84
CA HIS A 128 28.29 -1.27 -11.75
C HIS A 128 28.21 -0.67 -13.14
N VAL A 129 27.35 0.33 -13.29
CA VAL A 129 27.16 1.04 -14.55
C VAL A 129 27.42 2.51 -14.33
N TYR A 130 28.30 3.08 -15.15
CA TYR A 130 28.62 4.50 -15.17
C TYR A 130 28.27 5.06 -16.55
N VAL A 131 27.33 6.00 -16.59
CA VAL A 131 27.11 6.82 -17.75
C VAL A 131 27.93 8.09 -17.58
N THR A 132 28.77 8.41 -18.54
CA THR A 132 29.53 9.66 -18.59
C THR A 132 29.12 10.49 -19.81
N ASP A 133 29.12 11.82 -19.67
CA ASP A 133 28.92 12.73 -20.79
C ASP A 133 30.17 12.83 -21.68
N GLY A 134 30.08 13.60 -22.78
CA GLY A 134 31.21 13.81 -23.69
C GLY A 134 32.41 14.53 -23.07
N GLN A 135 32.25 15.08 -21.86
CA GLN A 135 33.33 15.70 -21.08
C GLN A 135 33.93 14.72 -20.05
N GLY A 136 33.40 13.50 -19.95
CA GLY A 136 33.86 12.47 -19.02
C GLY A 136 33.31 12.63 -17.60
N PHE A 137 32.34 13.51 -17.35
CA PHE A 137 31.70 13.62 -16.05
C PHE A 137 30.63 12.54 -15.88
N ALA A 138 30.56 11.95 -14.69
CA ALA A 138 29.51 10.99 -14.38
C ALA A 138 28.13 11.68 -14.41
N VAL A 139 27.28 11.19 -15.31
CA VAL A 139 25.89 11.57 -15.46
C VAL A 139 25.01 10.67 -14.62
N CYS A 140 25.21 9.36 -14.71
CA CYS A 140 24.47 8.35 -13.95
C CYS A 140 25.43 7.29 -13.41
N ALA A 141 25.19 6.80 -12.20
CA ALA A 141 25.94 5.71 -11.61
C ALA A 141 24.99 4.76 -10.88
N MET A 142 24.93 3.51 -11.32
CA MET A 142 24.01 2.49 -10.81
C MET A 142 24.76 1.21 -10.48
N SER A 143 24.16 0.36 -9.66
CA SER A 143 24.72 -0.94 -9.31
C SER A 143 23.60 -1.96 -9.36
N GLY A 144 23.89 -3.14 -9.90
CA GLY A 144 22.84 -4.04 -10.34
C GLY A 144 23.37 -5.35 -10.89
N GLN A 145 22.43 -6.16 -11.37
CA GLN A 145 22.71 -7.24 -12.30
C GLN A 145 22.62 -6.65 -13.71
N VAL A 146 23.72 -6.58 -14.44
CA VAL A 146 23.74 -5.97 -15.78
C VAL A 146 23.64 -7.04 -16.85
N VAL A 147 22.67 -6.88 -17.75
CA VAL A 147 22.50 -7.73 -18.92
C VAL A 147 22.70 -6.86 -20.15
N VAL A 148 23.79 -7.11 -20.88
CA VAL A 148 24.17 -6.37 -22.08
C VAL A 148 23.74 -7.15 -23.31
N ASP A 149 22.96 -6.50 -24.18
CA ASP A 149 22.41 -6.99 -25.45
C ASP A 149 21.87 -8.42 -25.35
N PRO A 150 20.85 -8.66 -24.50
CA PRO A 150 20.31 -10.00 -24.29
C PRO A 150 19.70 -10.56 -25.58
N ASP A 151 19.97 -11.83 -25.88
CA ASP A 151 19.18 -12.57 -26.84
C ASP A 151 17.89 -13.13 -26.20
N ILE A 152 16.93 -13.55 -27.03
CA ILE A 152 15.63 -14.05 -26.55
C ILE A 152 15.76 -15.33 -25.71
N ALA A 153 16.81 -16.12 -25.92
CA ALA A 153 17.05 -17.36 -25.18
C ALA A 153 17.50 -17.04 -23.74
N THR A 154 18.45 -16.12 -23.61
CA THR A 154 18.93 -15.54 -22.35
C THR A 154 17.78 -14.86 -21.63
N ALA A 155 17.01 -14.03 -22.33
CA ALA A 155 15.86 -13.33 -21.77
C ALA A 155 14.80 -14.27 -21.15
N LYS A 156 14.62 -15.47 -21.71
CA LYS A 156 13.67 -16.49 -21.22
C LYS A 156 14.23 -17.35 -20.09
N THR A 157 15.54 -17.55 -20.04
CA THR A 157 16.20 -18.50 -19.11
C THR A 157 16.82 -17.83 -17.90
N LEU A 158 17.17 -16.53 -17.99
CA LEU A 158 17.78 -15.79 -16.90
C LEU A 158 16.85 -15.75 -15.68
N ASP A 159 17.39 -16.03 -14.49
CA ASP A 159 16.65 -15.84 -13.24
C ASP A 159 16.65 -14.35 -12.87
N VAL A 160 15.50 -13.70 -13.09
CA VAL A 160 15.25 -12.29 -12.75
C VAL A 160 14.32 -12.14 -11.55
N GLY A 161 14.17 -13.19 -10.75
CA GLY A 161 13.34 -13.17 -9.53
C GLY A 161 13.86 -12.19 -8.48
N VAL A 162 13.01 -11.81 -7.52
CA VAL A 162 13.42 -11.11 -6.29
C VAL A 162 13.27 -12.10 -5.13
N ARG A 163 14.38 -12.49 -4.52
CA ARG A 163 14.45 -13.44 -3.40
C ARG A 163 14.23 -12.71 -2.08
N ASP A 164 14.88 -11.56 -1.88
CA ASP A 164 14.69 -10.68 -0.74
C ASP A 164 13.40 -9.84 -0.87
N GLN A 165 12.38 -10.25 -0.11
CA GLN A 165 11.11 -9.53 -0.05
C GLN A 165 11.26 -8.09 0.48
N ASP A 166 12.31 -7.78 1.26
CA ASP A 166 12.56 -6.44 1.80
C ASP A 166 13.03 -5.46 0.72
N SER A 167 13.38 -5.96 -0.47
CA SER A 167 13.76 -5.16 -1.63
C SER A 167 12.55 -4.61 -2.43
N ARG A 168 11.34 -5.08 -2.12
CA ARG A 168 10.05 -4.60 -2.69
C ARG A 168 9.51 -3.39 -1.90
N SER A 169 8.70 -2.56 -2.54
CA SER A 169 8.37 -1.22 -2.07
C SER A 169 7.30 -1.13 -0.98
N PHE A 170 6.17 -1.85 -1.12
CA PHE A 170 5.04 -1.79 -0.19
C PHE A 170 4.54 -3.18 0.15
N GLY A 171 4.08 -3.38 1.39
CA GLY A 171 3.44 -4.64 1.79
C GLY A 171 2.04 -4.78 1.22
N THR A 172 1.67 -6.00 0.84
CA THR A 172 0.34 -6.38 0.37
C THR A 172 -0.09 -7.72 0.95
N PHE A 173 -1.35 -8.04 0.71
CA PHE A 173 -1.95 -9.33 1.03
C PHE A 173 -1.71 -10.34 -0.09
N SER A 174 -1.90 -11.60 0.26
CA SER A 174 -1.89 -12.70 -0.70
C SER A 174 -2.97 -13.71 -0.37
N TRP A 175 -3.60 -14.27 -1.38
CA TRP A 175 -4.63 -15.29 -1.16
C TRP A 175 -4.11 -16.51 -0.39
N ARG A 176 -2.82 -16.85 -0.58
CA ARG A 176 -2.14 -17.92 0.16
C ARG A 176 -2.24 -17.75 1.68
N PHE A 177 -2.11 -16.54 2.19
CA PHE A 177 -2.17 -16.26 3.63
C PHE A 177 -3.53 -15.73 4.09
N VAL A 178 -4.22 -14.97 3.24
CA VAL A 178 -5.57 -14.47 3.51
C VAL A 178 -6.53 -15.62 3.78
N ILE A 179 -6.62 -16.63 2.92
CA ILE A 179 -7.58 -17.74 3.08
C ILE A 179 -7.43 -18.46 4.44
N PRO A 180 -6.24 -18.99 4.81
CA PRO A 180 -6.09 -19.64 6.11
C PRO A 180 -6.29 -18.68 7.28
N ALA A 181 -5.90 -17.40 7.15
CA ALA A 181 -6.14 -16.41 8.19
C ALA A 181 -7.63 -16.13 8.40
N GLN A 182 -8.41 -16.03 7.32
CA GLN A 182 -9.87 -15.88 7.38
C GLN A 182 -10.53 -17.09 8.05
N LEU A 183 -10.11 -18.32 7.71
CA LEU A 183 -10.63 -19.54 8.33
C LEU A 183 -10.33 -19.60 9.83
N LEU A 184 -9.08 -19.30 10.22
CA LEU A 184 -8.67 -19.25 11.62
C LEU A 184 -9.47 -18.20 12.40
N LEU A 185 -9.66 -17.02 11.82
CA LEU A 185 -10.43 -15.95 12.44
C LEU A 185 -11.93 -16.25 12.50
N LEU A 186 -12.49 -16.93 11.50
CA LEU A 186 -13.88 -17.37 11.56
C LEU A 186 -14.11 -18.30 12.75
N VAL A 187 -13.24 -19.30 12.94
CA VAL A 187 -13.29 -20.21 14.09
C VAL A 187 -13.14 -19.44 15.41
N TRP A 188 -12.15 -18.54 15.49
CA TRP A 188 -11.95 -17.69 16.66
C TRP A 188 -13.18 -16.84 16.99
N GLN A 189 -13.74 -16.15 16.00
CA GLN A 189 -14.90 -15.27 16.19
C GLN A 189 -16.15 -16.07 16.58
N VAL A 190 -16.39 -17.24 15.99
CA VAL A 190 -17.51 -18.12 16.41
C VAL A 190 -17.32 -18.55 17.86
N GLY A 191 -16.14 -19.04 18.24
CA GLY A 191 -15.83 -19.45 19.61
C GLY A 191 -15.98 -18.31 20.61
N LYS A 192 -15.45 -17.13 20.28
CA LYS A 192 -15.57 -15.90 21.08
C LYS A 192 -17.03 -15.53 21.30
N MET A 193 -17.86 -15.51 20.24
CA MET A 193 -19.26 -15.17 20.33
C MET A 193 -20.06 -16.19 21.15
N LEU A 194 -19.79 -17.50 20.97
CA LEU A 194 -20.44 -18.56 21.75
C LEU A 194 -20.11 -18.45 23.25
N LEU A 195 -18.84 -18.28 23.60
CA LEU A 195 -18.41 -18.09 24.99
C LEU A 195 -19.03 -16.83 25.59
N SER A 196 -19.07 -15.75 24.81
CA SER A 196 -19.73 -14.51 25.24
C SER A 196 -21.22 -14.74 25.49
N ILE A 197 -21.97 -15.35 24.56
CA ILE A 197 -23.40 -15.65 24.76
C ILE A 197 -23.61 -16.53 26.00
N HIS A 198 -22.82 -17.60 26.15
CA HIS A 198 -22.93 -18.53 27.26
C HIS A 198 -22.76 -17.83 28.62
N HIS A 199 -21.69 -17.05 28.79
CA HIS A 199 -21.45 -16.35 30.06
C HIS A 199 -22.47 -15.25 30.34
N GLU A 200 -22.96 -14.53 29.32
CA GLU A 200 -24.00 -13.53 29.51
C GLU A 200 -25.36 -14.12 29.89
N MET A 201 -25.68 -15.32 29.42
CA MET A 201 -26.90 -16.02 29.85
C MET A 201 -26.87 -16.35 31.34
N LEU A 202 -25.69 -16.72 31.85
CA LEU A 202 -25.44 -17.10 33.24
C LEU A 202 -25.18 -15.90 34.17
N ALA A 203 -24.88 -14.73 33.63
CA ALA A 203 -24.56 -13.54 34.40
C ALA A 203 -25.77 -13.03 35.21
N SER A 204 -25.53 -12.74 36.49
CA SER A 204 -26.46 -12.02 37.36
C SER A 204 -26.25 -10.50 37.25
N GLU A 205 -27.25 -9.72 37.64
CA GLU A 205 -27.15 -8.27 37.71
C GLU A 205 -25.98 -7.84 38.62
N GLY A 206 -25.17 -6.88 38.15
CA GLY A 206 -23.99 -6.40 38.87
C GLY A 206 -22.81 -7.38 38.92
N ALA A 207 -22.86 -8.51 38.20
CA ALA A 207 -21.72 -9.40 38.07
C ALA A 207 -20.57 -8.71 37.34
N MET A 208 -19.33 -8.91 37.82
CA MET A 208 -18.15 -8.36 37.16
C MET A 208 -17.93 -9.03 35.79
N PRO A 209 -17.83 -8.27 34.68
CA PRO A 209 -17.79 -8.81 33.31
C PRO A 209 -16.42 -9.37 32.91
N TRP A 210 -15.77 -10.15 33.77
CA TRP A 210 -14.40 -10.64 33.54
C TRP A 210 -14.25 -11.43 32.23
N TRP A 211 -15.30 -12.12 31.78
CA TRP A 211 -15.28 -12.88 30.53
C TRP A 211 -15.17 -11.96 29.30
N ARG A 212 -15.82 -10.78 29.31
CA ARG A 212 -15.73 -9.81 28.20
C ARG A 212 -14.29 -9.33 28.05
N ASN A 213 -13.70 -8.88 29.17
CA ASN A 213 -12.33 -8.39 29.21
C ASN A 213 -11.32 -9.49 28.90
N LEU A 214 -11.53 -10.72 29.37
CA LEU A 214 -10.68 -11.85 29.03
C LEU A 214 -10.73 -12.17 27.54
N LEU A 215 -11.93 -12.27 26.95
CA LEU A 215 -12.09 -12.53 25.51
C LEU A 215 -11.45 -11.42 24.67
N MET A 216 -11.57 -10.17 25.09
CA MET A 216 -10.92 -9.03 24.43
C MET A 216 -9.40 -9.06 24.60
N ALA A 217 -8.88 -9.37 25.78
CA ALA A 217 -7.45 -9.50 26.04
C ALA A 217 -6.83 -10.64 25.21
N LEU A 218 -7.52 -11.78 25.11
CA LEU A 218 -7.10 -12.89 24.25
C LEU A 218 -7.14 -12.50 22.77
N THR A 219 -8.19 -11.79 22.35
CA THR A 219 -8.26 -11.27 20.96
C THR A 219 -7.07 -10.37 20.67
N TRP A 220 -6.74 -9.46 21.59
CA TRP A 220 -5.61 -8.57 21.41
C TRP A 220 -4.29 -9.35 21.29
N ALA A 221 -4.07 -10.30 22.20
CA ALA A 221 -2.84 -11.08 22.25
C ALA A 221 -2.67 -12.01 21.04
N LEU A 222 -3.76 -12.66 20.59
CA LEU A 222 -3.71 -13.61 19.48
C LEU A 222 -3.73 -12.93 18.12
N VAL A 223 -4.42 -11.80 18.02
CA VAL A 223 -4.82 -11.24 16.73
C VAL A 223 -4.26 -9.83 16.51
N CYS A 224 -4.47 -8.88 17.43
CA CYS A 224 -4.14 -7.47 17.14
C CYS A 224 -2.67 -7.11 17.39
N GLN A 225 -1.97 -7.88 18.22
CA GLN A 225 -0.63 -7.58 18.73
C GLN A 225 0.40 -7.28 17.62
N ALA A 226 0.45 -8.13 16.58
CA ALA A 226 1.49 -8.10 15.57
C ALA A 226 1.54 -6.74 14.87
N ILE A 227 0.43 -6.31 14.26
CA ILE A 227 0.43 -5.03 13.54
C ILE A 227 0.54 -3.86 14.49
N CYS A 228 -0.29 -3.79 15.54
CA CYS A 228 -0.30 -2.62 16.40
C CYS A 228 1.09 -2.38 17.00
N THR A 229 1.76 -3.43 17.46
CA THR A 229 3.11 -3.29 18.03
C THR A 229 4.17 -3.09 16.97
N GLU A 230 4.19 -3.89 15.89
CA GLU A 230 5.21 -3.75 14.83
C GLU A 230 5.12 -2.39 14.16
N MET A 231 3.93 -1.98 13.71
CA MET A 231 3.67 -0.69 13.08
C MET A 231 4.17 0.46 13.94
N LEU A 232 3.75 0.51 15.22
CA LEU A 232 4.10 1.61 16.12
C LEU A 232 5.59 1.58 16.47
N THR A 233 6.20 0.39 16.58
CA THR A 233 7.64 0.24 16.78
C THR A 233 8.43 0.74 15.57
N TYR A 234 8.02 0.40 14.34
CA TYR A 234 8.63 0.96 13.12
C TYR A 234 8.49 2.48 13.06
N ALA A 235 7.37 3.03 13.53
CA ALA A 235 7.14 4.47 13.55
C ALA A 235 8.09 5.19 14.52
N ILE A 236 8.16 4.73 15.77
CA ILE A 236 8.90 5.41 16.83
C ILE A 236 10.38 5.02 16.85
N ALA A 237 10.67 3.72 16.72
CA ALA A 237 11.98 3.11 16.89
C ALA A 237 12.64 2.73 15.56
N GLY A 238 11.98 2.90 14.41
CA GLY A 238 12.60 2.67 13.09
C GLY A 238 13.36 1.35 13.01
N GLU A 239 12.86 0.29 13.64
CA GLU A 239 13.41 -1.05 13.52
C GLU A 239 12.30 -2.04 13.85
N LYS A 240 12.47 -3.27 13.40
CA LYS A 240 11.54 -4.36 13.71
C LYS A 240 11.63 -4.67 15.21
N PRO A 241 10.51 -4.79 15.94
CA PRO A 241 10.56 -5.22 17.33
C PRO A 241 11.12 -6.66 17.42
N SER A 242 11.87 -6.95 18.48
CA SER A 242 12.21 -8.32 18.82
C SER A 242 10.97 -9.09 19.29
N GLY A 243 11.03 -10.42 19.26
CA GLY A 243 9.95 -11.27 19.81
C GLY A 243 9.61 -10.93 21.27
N THR A 244 10.62 -10.58 22.08
CA THR A 244 10.42 -10.13 23.47
C THR A 244 9.65 -8.82 23.55
N ILE A 245 9.99 -7.82 22.72
CA ILE A 245 9.25 -6.54 22.69
C ILE A 245 7.80 -6.76 22.28
N LEU A 246 7.56 -7.63 21.29
CA LEU A 246 6.21 -8.03 20.92
C LEU A 246 5.46 -8.61 22.12
N GLN A 247 6.03 -9.59 22.81
CA GLN A 247 5.40 -10.22 23.98
C GLN A 247 5.10 -9.22 25.10
N VAL A 248 6.06 -8.35 25.42
CA VAL A 248 5.88 -7.30 26.44
C VAL A 248 4.73 -6.37 26.09
N SER A 249 4.64 -5.89 24.85
CA SER A 249 3.49 -5.09 24.39
C SER A 249 2.17 -5.82 24.49
N SER A 250 2.15 -7.11 24.16
CA SER A 250 0.97 -7.96 24.27
C SER A 250 0.48 -8.07 25.70
N MET A 251 1.40 -8.40 26.61
CA MET A 251 1.11 -8.54 28.03
C MET A 251 0.65 -7.20 28.62
N ALA A 252 1.30 -6.09 28.27
CA ALA A 252 0.89 -4.76 28.74
C ALA A 252 -0.53 -4.40 28.28
N ALA A 253 -0.88 -4.68 27.02
CA ALA A 253 -2.22 -4.45 26.50
C ALA A 253 -3.27 -5.36 27.14
N ALA A 254 -2.99 -6.66 27.24
CA ALA A 254 -3.87 -7.63 27.89
C ALA A 254 -4.12 -7.26 29.37
N MET A 255 -3.06 -6.89 30.10
CA MET A 255 -3.16 -6.44 31.49
C MET A 255 -3.96 -5.14 31.61
N ALA A 256 -3.79 -4.19 30.70
CA ALA A 256 -4.59 -2.95 30.69
C ALA A 256 -6.08 -3.24 30.47
N ILE A 257 -6.41 -4.14 29.53
CA ILE A 257 -7.80 -4.58 29.28
C ILE A 257 -8.37 -5.28 30.51
N LEU A 258 -7.63 -6.22 31.11
CA LEU A 258 -8.08 -6.94 32.30
C LEU A 258 -8.23 -6.01 33.52
N ALA A 259 -7.35 -5.04 33.68
CA ALA A 259 -7.45 -4.03 34.76
C ALA A 259 -8.71 -3.16 34.62
N ALA A 260 -9.24 -2.99 33.41
CA ALA A 260 -10.46 -2.22 33.17
C ALA A 260 -11.76 -3.00 33.45
N THR A 261 -11.69 -4.25 33.94
CA THR A 261 -12.87 -5.09 34.19
C THR A 261 -13.93 -4.45 35.11
N PRO A 262 -13.57 -3.70 36.18
CA PRO A 262 -14.57 -3.06 37.04
C PRO A 262 -15.38 -1.94 36.37
N LEU A 263 -14.98 -1.48 35.18
CA LEU A 263 -15.54 -0.27 34.55
C LEU A 263 -16.63 -0.56 33.52
N GLU A 264 -16.98 -1.83 33.30
CA GLU A 264 -18.02 -2.26 32.36
C GLU A 264 -17.89 -1.66 30.95
N PHE A 265 -16.64 -1.40 30.53
CA PHE A 265 -16.38 -0.79 29.25
C PHE A 265 -16.85 -1.67 28.09
N SER A 266 -17.33 -1.01 27.04
CA SER A 266 -17.65 -1.64 25.77
C SER A 266 -16.39 -2.22 25.12
N ASP A 267 -16.58 -3.17 24.20
CA ASP A 267 -15.48 -3.72 23.39
C ASP A 267 -14.70 -2.61 22.65
N PHE A 268 -15.40 -1.56 22.19
CA PHE A 268 -14.81 -0.40 21.52
C PHE A 268 -13.79 0.31 22.41
N ILE A 269 -14.14 0.61 23.67
CA ILE A 269 -13.24 1.28 24.61
C ILE A 269 -12.12 0.36 25.07
N LEU A 270 -12.40 -0.94 25.27
CA LEU A 270 -11.37 -1.91 25.61
C LEU A 270 -10.29 -2.02 24.52
N CYS A 271 -10.64 -1.91 23.23
CA CYS A 271 -9.65 -1.82 22.16
C CYS A 271 -8.74 -0.59 22.30
N VAL A 272 -9.29 0.57 22.68
CA VAL A 272 -8.51 1.81 22.90
C VAL A 272 -7.58 1.66 24.11
N VAL A 273 -8.06 1.05 25.20
CA VAL A 273 -7.25 0.75 26.39
C VAL A 273 -6.12 -0.21 26.04
N GLY A 274 -6.41 -1.27 25.28
CA GLY A 274 -5.41 -2.22 24.78
C GLY A 274 -4.33 -1.54 23.94
N LEU A 275 -4.73 -0.65 23.03
CA LEU A 275 -3.79 0.14 22.22
C LEU A 275 -2.89 1.02 23.09
N GLY A 276 -3.44 1.66 24.12
CA GLY A 276 -2.67 2.42 25.11
C GLY A 276 -1.63 1.56 25.83
N GLY A 277 -2.00 0.36 26.28
CA GLY A 277 -1.07 -0.60 26.87
C GLY A 277 0.00 -1.09 25.89
N ALA A 278 -0.36 -1.29 24.62
CA ALA A 278 0.56 -1.78 23.58
C ALA A 278 1.70 -0.79 23.29
N LEU A 279 1.54 0.51 23.58
CA LEU A 279 2.58 1.54 23.40
C LEU A 279 3.83 1.33 24.27
N VAL A 280 3.73 0.52 25.33
CA VAL A 280 4.87 0.22 26.22
C VAL A 280 6.05 -0.38 25.43
N GLY A 281 5.83 -1.38 24.58
CA GLY A 281 6.93 -2.01 23.81
C GLY A 281 7.59 -1.09 22.78
N PRO A 282 6.86 -0.35 21.93
CA PRO A 282 7.44 0.66 21.05
C PRO A 282 8.32 1.69 21.79
N ILE A 283 7.88 2.15 22.97
CA ILE A 283 8.67 3.08 23.81
C ILE A 283 9.94 2.41 24.33
N ILE A 284 9.85 1.18 24.85
CA ILE A 284 11.02 0.41 25.30
C ILE A 284 11.99 0.20 24.13
N SER A 285 11.49 -0.20 22.95
CA SER A 285 12.29 -0.37 21.74
C SER A 285 12.98 0.94 21.33
N TYR A 286 12.30 2.08 21.40
CA TYR A 286 12.94 3.37 21.15
C TYR A 286 14.08 3.66 22.14
N VAL A 287 13.83 3.52 23.45
CA VAL A 287 14.82 3.82 24.50
C VAL A 287 16.04 2.91 24.38
N THR A 288 15.83 1.63 24.12
CA THR A 288 16.88 0.62 23.98
C THR A 288 17.65 0.75 22.68
N SER A 289 17.03 1.17 21.58
CA SER A 289 17.67 1.29 20.26
C SER A 289 18.29 2.65 19.95
N ARG A 290 17.99 3.69 20.74
CA ARG A 290 18.43 5.08 20.46
C ARG A 290 19.93 5.24 20.20
N HIS A 291 20.76 4.42 20.86
CA HIS A 291 22.22 4.45 20.71
C HIS A 291 22.69 4.00 19.33
N LYS A 292 21.92 3.13 18.63
CA LYS A 292 22.22 2.68 17.27
C LYS A 292 21.94 3.76 16.22
N PHE A 293 21.09 4.73 16.56
CA PHE A 293 20.61 5.76 15.64
C PHE A 293 20.75 7.16 16.27
N PRO A 294 21.99 7.63 16.52
CA PRO A 294 22.24 8.88 17.25
C PRO A 294 21.67 10.12 16.54
N GLN A 295 21.43 10.03 15.23
CA GLN A 295 20.83 11.11 14.44
C GLN A 295 19.29 11.12 14.47
N ARG A 296 18.65 10.12 15.08
CA ARG A 296 17.19 10.02 15.13
C ARG A 296 16.62 11.06 16.08
N ARG A 297 15.75 11.93 15.57
CA ARG A 297 15.04 12.93 16.36
C ARG A 297 13.77 12.34 16.96
N PHE A 298 13.70 12.28 18.29
CA PHE A 298 12.52 11.79 19.01
C PHE A 298 11.22 12.45 18.54
N LEU A 299 11.22 13.78 18.40
CA LEU A 299 10.01 14.54 18.07
C LEU A 299 9.45 14.16 16.70
N SER A 300 10.29 13.99 15.67
CA SER A 300 9.83 13.59 14.33
C SER A 300 9.24 12.18 14.33
N SER A 301 9.91 11.25 15.02
CA SER A 301 9.42 9.88 15.20
C SER A 301 8.10 9.85 15.97
N LEU A 302 7.99 10.62 17.07
CA LEU A 302 6.78 10.74 17.87
C LEU A 302 5.62 11.33 17.06
N LEU A 303 5.85 12.42 16.32
CA LEU A 303 4.84 13.01 15.45
C LEU A 303 4.36 12.05 14.37
N TRP A 304 5.26 11.23 13.82
CA TRP A 304 4.88 10.18 12.87
C TRP A 304 4.06 9.08 13.55
N THR A 305 4.43 8.63 14.75
CA THR A 305 3.63 7.68 15.55
C THR A 305 2.24 8.22 15.85
N ILE A 306 2.13 9.49 16.27
CA ILE A 306 0.84 10.18 16.47
C ILE A 306 0.08 10.22 15.14
N GLY A 307 0.79 10.51 14.05
CA GLY A 307 0.23 10.50 12.70
C GLY A 307 -0.42 9.16 12.35
N GLN A 308 0.23 8.05 12.71
CA GLN A 308 -0.29 6.70 12.49
C GLN A 308 -1.45 6.34 13.42
N LEU A 309 -1.40 6.73 14.69
CA LEU A 309 -2.50 6.54 15.62
C LEU A 309 -3.74 7.31 15.16
N ALA A 310 -3.58 8.55 14.71
CA ALA A 310 -4.66 9.32 14.09
C ALA A 310 -5.15 8.67 12.79
N GLY A 311 -4.23 8.12 11.99
CA GLY A 311 -4.53 7.38 10.76
C GLY A 311 -5.33 6.10 10.95
N THR A 312 -5.11 5.40 12.08
CA THR A 312 -5.72 4.10 12.39
C THR A 312 -6.87 4.23 13.39
N ALA A 313 -6.57 4.50 14.67
CA ALA A 313 -7.57 4.68 15.72
C ALA A 313 -8.48 5.89 15.47
N GLY A 314 -7.94 6.99 14.92
CA GLY A 314 -8.77 8.12 14.50
C GLY A 314 -9.74 7.75 13.37
N CYS A 315 -9.32 6.91 12.42
CA CYS A 315 -10.21 6.37 11.39
C CYS A 315 -11.29 5.46 11.99
N TYR A 316 -10.92 4.60 12.94
CA TYR A 316 -11.85 3.73 13.67
C TYR A 316 -12.97 4.55 14.34
N VAL A 317 -12.62 5.64 15.04
CA VAL A 317 -13.59 6.55 15.67
C VAL A 317 -14.44 7.29 14.63
N LEU A 318 -13.81 7.83 13.59
CA LEU A 318 -14.51 8.58 12.53
C LEU A 318 -15.55 7.71 11.81
N MET A 319 -15.18 6.48 11.45
CA MET A 319 -16.06 5.55 10.77
C MET A 319 -17.19 5.06 11.68
N GLY A 320 -16.92 4.87 12.97
CA GLY A 320 -17.95 4.61 13.99
C GLY A 320 -18.98 5.74 14.05
N ALA A 321 -18.52 7.01 14.07
CA ALA A 321 -19.39 8.17 14.05
C ALA A 321 -20.25 8.23 12.75
N VAL A 322 -19.67 7.89 11.59
CA VAL A 322 -20.43 7.81 10.33
C VAL A 322 -21.54 6.76 10.43
N GLY A 323 -21.25 5.57 10.94
CA GLY A 323 -22.24 4.51 11.15
C GLY A 323 -23.36 4.93 12.11
N LEU A 324 -23.02 5.63 13.19
CA LEU A 324 -23.98 6.15 14.17
C LEU A 324 -24.93 7.18 13.54
N VAL A 325 -24.40 8.15 12.80
CA VAL A 325 -25.22 9.17 12.11
C VAL A 325 -26.19 8.52 11.11
N TYR A 326 -25.74 7.52 10.35
CA TYR A 326 -26.63 6.77 9.47
C TYR A 326 -27.79 6.13 10.25
N ALA A 327 -27.49 5.48 11.37
CA ALA A 327 -28.50 4.80 12.16
C ALA A 327 -29.52 5.77 12.78
N LEU A 328 -29.06 6.95 13.21
CA LEU A 328 -29.93 8.04 13.67
C LEU A 328 -30.83 8.60 12.55
N LEU A 329 -30.32 8.70 11.32
CA LEU A 329 -31.13 9.15 10.17
C LEU A 329 -32.24 8.14 9.83
N ILE A 330 -31.95 6.83 9.91
CA ILE A 330 -32.95 5.77 9.71
C ILE A 330 -34.04 5.85 10.77
N GLU A 331 -33.66 6.01 12.04
CA GLU A 331 -34.62 6.14 13.15
C GLU A 331 -35.48 7.39 13.05
N GLY A 332 -34.91 8.50 12.58
CA GLY A 332 -35.64 9.73 12.30
C GLY A 332 -36.58 9.64 11.08
N GLY A 333 -36.66 8.51 10.39
CA GLY A 333 -37.49 8.32 9.20
C GLY A 333 -36.89 8.90 7.91
N PHE A 334 -35.63 9.34 7.93
CA PHE A 334 -34.94 9.95 6.79
C PHE A 334 -34.21 8.90 5.92
N ALA A 335 -34.89 7.81 5.57
CA ALA A 335 -34.27 6.68 4.87
C ALA A 335 -33.58 7.08 3.55
N ALA A 336 -34.21 7.93 2.74
CA ALA A 336 -33.63 8.41 1.48
C ALA A 336 -32.32 9.20 1.70
N VAL A 337 -32.28 10.05 2.74
CA VAL A 337 -31.07 10.82 3.09
C VAL A 337 -30.00 9.89 3.59
N ALA A 338 -30.34 8.91 4.44
CA ALA A 338 -29.42 7.91 4.96
C ALA A 338 -28.76 7.09 3.82
N SER A 339 -29.55 6.67 2.83
CA SER A 339 -29.07 5.92 1.66
C SER A 339 -28.05 6.67 0.81
N ILE A 340 -28.15 8.00 0.75
CA ILE A 340 -27.17 8.86 0.07
C ILE A 340 -25.98 9.16 0.99
N TYR A 341 -26.25 9.49 2.24
CA TYR A 341 -25.25 9.89 3.22
C TYR A 341 -24.17 8.83 3.39
N LEU A 342 -24.54 7.58 3.65
CA LEU A 342 -23.58 6.55 4.05
C LEU A 342 -22.50 6.30 2.98
N PRO A 343 -22.82 6.02 1.70
CA PRO A 343 -21.80 5.77 0.68
C PRO A 343 -20.87 6.96 0.44
N PHE A 344 -21.40 8.19 0.47
CA PHE A 344 -20.58 9.39 0.30
C PHE A 344 -19.71 9.66 1.53
N ALA A 345 -20.26 9.57 2.73
CA ALA A 345 -19.54 9.82 3.97
C ALA A 345 -18.36 8.85 4.15
N THR A 346 -18.57 7.55 3.91
CA THR A 346 -17.47 6.57 4.00
C THR A 346 -16.45 6.79 2.88
N ALA A 347 -16.86 7.11 1.65
CA ALA A 347 -15.94 7.40 0.55
C ALA A 347 -15.08 8.65 0.79
N PHE A 348 -15.68 9.73 1.31
CA PHE A 348 -14.95 10.96 1.65
C PHE A 348 -14.01 10.75 2.82
N ALA A 349 -14.45 10.03 3.87
CA ALA A 349 -13.62 9.70 5.01
C ALA A 349 -12.42 8.83 4.57
N GLU A 350 -12.66 7.75 3.80
CA GLU A 350 -11.63 6.89 3.23
C GLU A 350 -10.60 7.71 2.42
N LEU A 351 -11.06 8.49 1.44
CA LEU A 351 -10.18 9.32 0.60
C LEU A 351 -9.41 10.35 1.42
N GLY A 352 -10.07 11.01 2.39
CA GLY A 352 -9.46 11.97 3.29
C GLY A 352 -8.32 11.34 4.11
N MET A 353 -8.53 10.13 4.64
CA MET A 353 -7.53 9.39 5.39
C MET A 353 -6.34 8.96 4.53
N ILE A 354 -6.56 8.56 3.28
CA ILE A 354 -5.48 8.25 2.33
C ILE A 354 -4.64 9.49 2.01
N ILE A 355 -5.29 10.62 1.73
CA ILE A 355 -4.60 11.90 1.47
C ILE A 355 -3.82 12.36 2.70
N TYR A 356 -4.43 12.29 3.89
CA TYR A 356 -3.79 12.62 5.16
C TYR A 356 -2.54 11.77 5.38
N THR A 357 -2.67 10.44 5.23
CA THR A 357 -1.58 9.48 5.43
C THR A 357 -0.41 9.76 4.51
N ARG A 358 -0.68 9.95 3.21
CA ARG A 358 0.35 10.30 2.22
C ARG A 358 1.07 11.59 2.63
N LYS A 359 0.33 12.66 2.91
CA LYS A 359 0.93 13.96 3.27
C LYS A 359 1.74 13.88 4.56
N ALA A 360 1.25 13.14 5.56
CA ALA A 360 1.95 12.92 6.81
C ALA A 360 3.26 12.16 6.58
N TYR A 361 3.23 11.09 5.78
CA TYR A 361 4.43 10.33 5.41
C TYR A 361 5.42 11.20 4.62
N ASP A 362 4.95 11.88 3.58
CA ASP A 362 5.80 12.72 2.71
C ASP A 362 6.53 13.78 3.56
N LYS A 363 5.79 14.46 4.46
CA LYS A 363 6.35 15.52 5.31
C LYS A 363 7.23 15.01 6.45
N LEU A 364 6.76 14.04 7.22
CA LEU A 364 7.40 13.62 8.48
C LEU A 364 8.46 12.54 8.28
N VAL A 365 8.36 11.76 7.21
CA VAL A 365 9.25 10.65 6.92
C VAL A 365 10.11 10.96 5.70
N PHE A 366 9.51 11.14 4.52
CA PHE A 366 10.27 11.22 3.27
C PHE A 366 11.13 12.50 3.15
N SER A 367 10.53 13.68 3.31
CA SER A 367 11.28 14.95 3.24
C SER A 367 12.31 15.08 4.37
N ALA A 368 12.01 14.55 5.56
CA ALA A 368 12.97 14.50 6.67
C ALA A 368 14.18 13.61 6.33
N ARG A 369 13.97 12.46 5.65
CA ARG A 369 15.05 11.59 5.15
C ARG A 369 15.90 12.29 4.10
N GLN A 370 15.27 12.97 3.14
CA GLN A 370 15.99 13.66 2.05
C GLN A 370 16.87 14.80 2.56
N SER A 371 16.33 15.65 3.43
CA SER A 371 17.00 16.88 3.89
C SER A 371 18.16 16.67 4.85
N HIS A 372 18.13 15.61 5.65
CA HIS A 372 19.10 15.42 6.73
C HIS A 372 20.01 14.20 6.56
N GLY A 373 19.84 13.43 5.48
CA GLY A 373 20.60 12.20 5.26
C GLY A 373 20.38 11.12 6.34
N HIS A 374 19.35 11.29 7.17
CA HIS A 374 19.04 10.40 8.27
C HIS A 374 18.61 9.04 7.72
N VAL A 375 19.34 7.99 8.14
CA VAL A 375 18.89 6.61 7.98
C VAL A 375 17.74 6.40 8.97
N VAL A 376 16.49 6.50 8.49
CA VAL A 376 15.38 5.86 9.20
C VAL A 376 15.51 4.38 8.90
N ALA A 377 16.12 3.64 9.82
CA ALA A 377 16.15 2.19 9.71
C ALA A 377 14.72 1.62 9.69
N GLY A 378 14.59 0.40 9.18
CA GLY A 378 13.33 -0.33 9.13
C GLY A 378 12.41 0.02 7.96
N ASP A 379 11.62 -0.99 7.55
CA ASP A 379 10.66 -0.87 6.47
C ASP A 379 9.32 -0.29 6.98
N GLN A 380 9.19 1.04 6.87
CA GLN A 380 7.94 1.73 7.18
C GLN A 380 6.87 1.57 6.08
N LEU A 381 7.24 1.05 4.90
CA LEU A 381 6.32 0.89 3.76
C LEU A 381 5.71 -0.51 3.69
N GLY A 382 6.43 -1.52 4.17
CA GLY A 382 5.97 -2.89 4.30
C GLY A 382 4.75 -3.02 5.19
N ILE A 383 4.78 -2.44 6.40
CA ILE A 383 3.70 -2.62 7.38
C ILE A 383 2.95 -1.33 7.66
N ALA A 384 3.65 -0.23 7.95
CA ALA A 384 2.96 0.98 8.41
C ALA A 384 2.15 1.68 7.31
N ALA A 385 2.69 1.77 6.10
CA ALA A 385 1.92 2.30 4.96
C ALA A 385 0.68 1.43 4.68
N ALA A 386 0.89 0.12 4.59
CA ALA A 386 -0.18 -0.86 4.43
C ALA A 386 -1.25 -0.71 5.51
N ALA A 387 -0.85 -0.56 6.77
CA ALA A 387 -1.79 -0.46 7.88
C ALA A 387 -2.71 0.74 7.78
N LEU A 388 -2.17 1.91 7.45
CA LEU A 388 -2.95 3.15 7.37
C LEU A 388 -3.95 3.10 6.22
N VAL A 389 -3.49 2.62 5.07
CA VAL A 389 -4.31 2.47 3.86
C VAL A 389 -5.41 1.43 4.07
N PHE A 390 -5.02 0.28 4.63
CA PHE A 390 -5.93 -0.81 4.92
C PHE A 390 -6.96 -0.43 5.97
N SER A 391 -6.58 0.21 7.08
CA SER A 391 -7.51 0.64 8.12
C SER A 391 -8.57 1.58 7.54
N ALA A 392 -8.18 2.54 6.69
CA ALA A 392 -9.13 3.44 6.05
C ALA A 392 -10.21 2.69 5.25
N HIS A 393 -9.78 1.77 4.39
CA HIS A 393 -10.71 1.07 3.50
C HIS A 393 -11.48 -0.07 4.21
N GLY A 394 -10.80 -0.90 5.00
CA GLY A 394 -11.40 -1.99 5.76
C GLY A 394 -12.47 -1.48 6.74
N PHE A 395 -12.22 -0.35 7.42
CA PHE A 395 -13.23 0.26 8.29
C PHE A 395 -14.35 0.93 7.49
N ALA A 396 -14.07 1.57 6.35
CA ALA A 396 -15.11 2.12 5.49
C ALA A 396 -16.08 1.02 5.01
N GLU A 397 -15.55 -0.11 4.53
CA GLU A 397 -16.36 -1.22 4.04
C GLU A 397 -17.10 -1.94 5.16
N ALA A 398 -16.48 -2.16 6.32
CA ALA A 398 -17.17 -2.68 7.49
C ALA A 398 -18.32 -1.76 7.93
N THR A 399 -18.10 -0.44 7.88
CA THR A 399 -19.14 0.55 8.21
C THR A 399 -20.31 0.50 7.25
N ARG A 400 -20.05 0.47 5.94
CA ARG A 400 -21.09 0.31 4.92
C ARG A 400 -21.92 -0.95 5.16
N LEU A 401 -21.26 -2.10 5.34
CA LEU A 401 -21.95 -3.38 5.55
C LEU A 401 -22.78 -3.37 6.83
N VAL A 402 -22.16 -3.05 7.96
CA VAL A 402 -22.80 -3.15 9.28
C VAL A 402 -23.92 -2.13 9.44
N ALA A 403 -23.75 -0.90 8.95
CA ALA A 403 -24.81 0.11 9.02
C ALA A 403 -26.01 -0.29 8.16
N THR A 404 -25.77 -0.76 6.94
CA THR A 404 -26.82 -1.24 6.04
C THR A 404 -27.52 -2.48 6.61
N PHE A 405 -26.74 -3.43 7.15
CA PHE A 405 -27.25 -4.62 7.82
C PHE A 405 -28.09 -4.26 9.03
N ALA A 406 -27.61 -3.37 9.90
CA ALA A 406 -28.35 -2.92 11.07
C ALA A 406 -29.67 -2.23 10.69
N GLY A 407 -29.66 -1.39 9.65
CA GLY A 407 -30.89 -0.79 9.11
C GLY A 407 -31.89 -1.84 8.59
N ALA A 408 -31.43 -2.90 7.93
CA ALA A 408 -32.26 -4.01 7.47
C ALA A 408 -32.83 -4.84 8.64
N VAL A 409 -32.03 -5.07 9.67
CA VAL A 409 -32.44 -5.74 10.91
C VAL A 409 -33.52 -4.94 11.63
N SER A 410 -33.32 -3.64 11.84
CA SER A 410 -34.24 -2.80 12.62
C SER A 410 -35.54 -2.48 11.88
N SER A 411 -35.50 -2.26 10.57
CA SER A 411 -36.69 -1.88 9.81
C SER A 411 -37.45 -3.07 9.19
N GLY A 412 -36.77 -4.20 8.95
CA GLY A 412 -37.28 -5.30 8.12
C GLY A 412 -37.49 -4.92 6.64
N GLY A 413 -37.21 -3.67 6.26
CA GLY A 413 -37.44 -3.13 4.92
C GLY A 413 -36.25 -3.30 3.98
N TYR A 414 -36.45 -2.92 2.72
CA TYR A 414 -35.46 -3.07 1.63
C TYR A 414 -34.88 -1.72 1.17
N SER A 415 -34.91 -0.69 2.02
CA SER A 415 -34.32 0.63 1.75
C SER A 415 -32.79 0.58 1.54
N TRP A 416 -32.16 -0.54 1.90
CA TRP A 416 -30.76 -0.80 1.61
C TRP A 416 -30.45 -1.01 0.12
N ILE A 417 -31.43 -1.37 -0.72
CA ILE A 417 -31.19 -1.64 -2.15
C ILE A 417 -30.59 -0.42 -2.86
N PRO A 418 -31.20 0.79 -2.80
CA PRO A 418 -30.59 2.00 -3.37
C PRO A 418 -29.20 2.30 -2.80
N THR A 419 -28.99 2.11 -1.49
CA THR A 419 -27.69 2.31 -0.82
C THR A 419 -26.62 1.39 -1.42
N SER A 420 -26.95 0.11 -1.63
CA SER A 420 -26.05 -0.89 -2.22
C SER A 420 -25.74 -0.59 -3.68
N CYS A 421 -26.73 -0.21 -4.49
CA CYS A 421 -26.52 0.19 -5.89
C CYS A 421 -25.63 1.43 -6.00
N LEU A 422 -25.88 2.45 -5.16
CA LEU A 422 -25.06 3.66 -5.12
C LEU A 422 -23.64 3.35 -4.64
N SER A 423 -23.49 2.49 -3.63
CA SER A 423 -22.17 2.05 -3.14
C SER A 423 -21.37 1.35 -4.25
N LEU A 424 -21.99 0.42 -4.98
CA LEU A 424 -21.36 -0.24 -6.13
C LEU A 424 -20.91 0.79 -7.19
N ALA A 425 -21.79 1.74 -7.54
CA ALA A 425 -21.46 2.76 -8.53
C ALA A 425 -20.30 3.66 -8.09
N LEU A 426 -20.30 4.10 -6.83
CA LEU A 426 -19.22 4.92 -6.27
C LEU A 426 -17.91 4.15 -6.13
N ASN A 427 -17.96 2.89 -5.70
CA ASN A 427 -16.79 2.03 -5.59
C ASN A 427 -16.19 1.73 -6.96
N LEU A 428 -17.00 1.34 -7.95
CA LEU A 428 -16.55 1.16 -9.34
C LEU A 428 -15.96 2.46 -9.90
N SER A 429 -16.63 3.60 -9.70
CA SER A 429 -16.11 4.91 -10.10
C SER A 429 -14.78 5.25 -9.41
N ALA A 430 -14.59 4.86 -8.15
CA ALA A 430 -13.35 5.08 -7.42
C ALA A 430 -12.22 4.17 -7.93
N ARG A 431 -12.48 2.85 -8.07
CA ARG A 431 -11.50 1.85 -8.52
C ARG A 431 -11.08 2.02 -9.98
N LEU A 432 -12.00 2.45 -10.85
CA LEU A 432 -11.69 2.82 -12.23
C LEU A 432 -11.13 4.25 -12.36
N GLY A 433 -10.94 4.94 -11.23
CA GLY A 433 -10.34 6.27 -11.09
C GLY A 433 -11.17 7.46 -11.59
N TRP A 434 -12.43 7.23 -12.00
CA TRP A 434 -13.37 8.28 -12.41
C TRP A 434 -13.69 9.28 -11.30
N SER A 435 -13.87 8.82 -10.05
CA SER A 435 -14.13 9.73 -8.91
C SER A 435 -12.98 10.70 -8.72
N ARG A 436 -11.73 10.22 -8.81
CA ARG A 436 -10.53 11.06 -8.70
C ARG A 436 -10.41 12.03 -9.88
N PHE A 437 -10.71 11.57 -11.09
CA PHE A 437 -10.74 12.43 -12.27
C PHE A 437 -11.73 13.59 -12.09
N LEU A 438 -12.96 13.32 -11.63
CA LEU A 438 -13.97 14.35 -11.40
C LEU A 438 -13.54 15.34 -10.31
N ILE A 439 -12.93 14.86 -9.22
CA ILE A 439 -12.36 15.70 -8.16
C ILE A 439 -11.27 16.61 -8.73
N ILE A 440 -10.34 16.06 -9.52
CA ILE A 440 -9.27 16.84 -10.17
C ILE A 440 -9.86 17.93 -11.07
N GLN A 441 -10.84 17.61 -11.92
CA GLN A 441 -11.44 18.60 -12.80
C GLN A 441 -12.16 19.71 -12.00
N THR A 442 -12.85 19.32 -10.93
CA THR A 442 -13.55 20.25 -10.04
C THR A 442 -12.56 21.19 -9.34
N ILE A 443 -11.52 20.65 -8.70
CA ILE A 443 -10.50 21.47 -8.03
C ILE A 443 -9.75 22.32 -9.04
N LYS A 444 -9.45 21.79 -10.24
CA LYS A 444 -8.78 22.55 -11.31
C LYS A 444 -9.60 23.75 -11.73
N LYS A 445 -10.93 23.60 -11.85
CA LYS A 445 -11.84 24.69 -12.20
C LYS A 445 -11.96 25.74 -11.10
N LEU A 446 -11.95 25.31 -9.83
CA LEU A 446 -12.16 26.21 -8.68
C LEU A 446 -10.87 26.90 -8.19
N PHE A 447 -9.74 26.19 -8.21
CA PHE A 447 -8.48 26.59 -7.54
C PHE A 447 -7.25 26.50 -8.45
N GLY A 448 -7.42 26.09 -9.71
CA GLY A 448 -6.33 25.95 -10.68
C GLY A 448 -5.65 24.58 -10.69
N GLY A 449 -4.92 24.32 -11.78
CA GLY A 449 -4.25 23.04 -12.04
C GLY A 449 -3.23 22.60 -10.97
N PRO A 450 -2.33 23.48 -10.50
CA PRO A 450 -1.34 23.11 -9.49
C PRO A 450 -1.96 22.63 -8.17
N ALA A 451 -3.02 23.30 -7.71
CA ALA A 451 -3.73 22.90 -6.49
C ALA A 451 -4.41 21.52 -6.65
N ALA A 452 -5.04 21.28 -7.80
CA ALA A 452 -5.66 19.98 -8.11
C ALA A 452 -4.65 18.83 -8.06
N MET A 453 -3.46 19.03 -8.65
CA MET A 453 -2.41 18.00 -8.64
C MET A 453 -1.82 17.82 -7.23
N ALA A 454 -1.58 18.89 -6.49
CA ALA A 454 -1.04 18.80 -5.13
C ALA A 454 -1.97 18.06 -4.14
N ILE A 455 -3.28 18.07 -4.39
CA ILE A 455 -4.29 17.46 -3.50
C ILE A 455 -4.69 16.06 -3.96
N ALA A 456 -4.99 15.90 -5.24
CA ALA A 456 -5.72 14.73 -5.75
C ALA A 456 -4.95 13.94 -6.81
N ALA A 457 -3.69 14.28 -7.12
CA ALA A 457 -2.87 13.46 -8.00
C ALA A 457 -2.80 12.02 -7.47
N PRO A 458 -3.10 11.00 -8.30
CA PRO A 458 -2.88 9.61 -7.92
C PRO A 458 -1.38 9.41 -7.64
N SER A 459 -1.08 8.42 -6.80
CA SER A 459 0.27 8.14 -6.30
C SER A 459 0.45 6.66 -6.04
N GLY A 460 1.66 6.24 -5.67
CA GLY A 460 1.92 4.90 -5.20
C GLY A 460 1.03 4.44 -4.05
N TRP A 461 0.70 5.34 -3.12
CA TRP A 461 -0.29 5.10 -2.07
C TRP A 461 -1.69 4.81 -2.61
N SER A 462 -2.10 5.49 -3.66
CA SER A 462 -3.38 5.26 -4.32
C SER A 462 -3.43 3.89 -4.99
N LYS A 463 -2.35 3.48 -5.65
CA LYS A 463 -2.27 2.15 -6.26
C LYS A 463 -2.22 1.05 -5.21
N LEU A 464 -1.43 1.22 -4.15
CA LEU A 464 -1.41 0.30 -3.00
C LEU A 464 -2.81 0.14 -2.41
N HIS A 465 -3.52 1.25 -2.23
CA HIS A 465 -4.89 1.25 -1.77
C HIS A 465 -5.80 0.42 -2.68
N ASP A 466 -5.76 0.66 -4.00
CA ASP A 466 -6.58 -0.07 -4.97
C ASP A 466 -6.30 -1.60 -4.94
N GLU A 467 -5.05 -2.00 -4.75
CA GLU A 467 -4.64 -3.42 -4.61
C GLU A 467 -5.14 -4.03 -3.28
N MET A 468 -5.12 -3.27 -2.19
CA MET A 468 -5.62 -3.73 -0.90
C MET A 468 -7.14 -3.88 -0.86
N LYS A 469 -7.87 -3.13 -1.69
CA LYS A 469 -9.34 -3.21 -1.73
C LYS A 469 -9.84 -4.59 -2.07
N ILE A 470 -9.18 -5.24 -3.03
CA ILE A 470 -9.51 -6.60 -3.48
C ILE A 470 -9.55 -7.58 -2.30
N TYR A 471 -8.68 -7.42 -1.31
CA TYR A 471 -8.65 -8.33 -0.15
C TYR A 471 -9.58 -7.86 0.97
N ALA A 472 -9.49 -6.57 1.32
CA ALA A 472 -10.16 -6.00 2.48
C ALA A 472 -11.70 -5.99 2.37
N GLY A 473 -12.25 -5.94 1.15
CA GLY A 473 -13.69 -6.00 0.90
C GLY A 473 -14.37 -7.26 1.47
N TYR A 474 -13.64 -8.37 1.61
CA TYR A 474 -14.16 -9.64 2.11
C TYR A 474 -14.08 -9.79 3.63
N PHE A 475 -13.15 -9.10 4.30
CA PHE A 475 -12.84 -9.35 5.71
C PHE A 475 -14.00 -8.99 6.64
N ARG A 476 -14.77 -7.96 6.28
CA ARG A 476 -15.97 -7.51 7.00
C ARG A 476 -17.07 -8.56 7.16
N PHE A 477 -17.12 -9.57 6.28
CA PHE A 477 -18.16 -10.59 6.34
C PHE A 477 -17.91 -11.63 7.44
N LEU A 478 -16.66 -11.80 7.87
CA LEU A 478 -16.28 -12.84 8.83
C LEU A 478 -17.01 -12.71 10.15
N THR A 479 -17.02 -11.51 10.74
CA THR A 479 -17.69 -11.28 12.03
C THR A 479 -19.20 -11.46 11.93
N VAL A 480 -19.83 -10.99 10.84
CA VAL A 480 -21.27 -11.14 10.67
C VAL A 480 -21.64 -12.61 10.49
N LEU A 481 -20.88 -13.36 9.68
CA LEU A 481 -21.07 -14.80 9.50
C LEU A 481 -20.85 -15.55 10.82
N ALA A 482 -19.78 -15.23 11.56
CA ALA A 482 -19.50 -15.81 12.87
C ALA A 482 -20.65 -15.58 13.85
N LEU A 483 -21.24 -14.39 13.85
CA LEU A 483 -22.39 -14.05 14.66
C LEU A 483 -23.63 -14.88 14.30
N VAL A 484 -23.95 -14.99 13.01
CA VAL A 484 -25.07 -15.80 12.50
C VAL A 484 -24.91 -17.27 12.93
N ILE A 485 -23.70 -17.83 12.77
CA ILE A 485 -23.38 -19.21 13.18
C ILE A 485 -23.52 -19.38 14.69
N ALA A 486 -22.90 -18.49 15.48
CA ALA A 486 -22.94 -18.56 16.94
C ALA A 486 -24.37 -18.49 17.49
N ARG A 487 -25.22 -17.61 16.94
CA ARG A 487 -26.65 -17.55 17.29
C ARG A 487 -27.41 -18.80 16.89
N GLY A 488 -27.15 -19.33 15.70
CA GLY A 488 -27.77 -20.57 15.22
C GLY A 488 -27.47 -21.76 16.13
N ILE A 489 -26.24 -21.84 16.64
CA ILE A 489 -25.83 -22.87 17.61
C ILE A 489 -26.47 -22.64 18.99
N ALA A 490 -26.44 -21.40 19.49
CA ALA A 490 -26.90 -21.10 20.85
C ALA A 490 -28.43 -21.11 21.01
N HIS A 491 -29.17 -20.64 20.00
CA HIS A 491 -30.62 -20.38 20.08
C HIS A 491 -31.44 -21.07 18.98
N GLY A 492 -30.79 -21.79 18.05
CA GLY A 492 -31.44 -22.44 16.91
C GLY A 492 -31.53 -21.58 15.65
N MET A 493 -31.86 -22.22 14.52
CA MET A 493 -31.80 -21.62 13.17
C MET A 493 -32.78 -20.46 12.93
N GLN A 494 -33.89 -20.39 13.67
CA GLN A 494 -34.82 -19.26 13.55
C GLN A 494 -34.21 -17.96 14.09
N ALA A 495 -33.31 -18.06 15.08
CA ALA A 495 -32.65 -16.91 15.67
C ALA A 495 -31.43 -16.40 14.86
N SER A 496 -30.93 -17.18 13.89
CA SER A 496 -29.69 -16.89 13.18
C SER A 496 -29.82 -15.81 12.10
N THR A 497 -30.99 -15.69 11.48
CA THR A 497 -31.18 -14.79 10.32
C THR A 497 -31.58 -13.37 10.70
N PHE A 498 -31.91 -13.10 11.96
CA PHE A 498 -32.55 -11.87 12.44
C PHE A 498 -33.91 -11.59 11.76
N ASN A 499 -33.91 -11.38 10.45
CA ASN A 499 -35.08 -11.36 9.57
C ASN A 499 -34.67 -11.63 8.10
N LEU A 500 -35.64 -11.77 7.19
CA LEU A 500 -35.36 -12.05 5.78
C LEU A 500 -34.54 -10.94 5.09
N SER A 501 -34.83 -9.67 5.40
CA SER A 501 -34.13 -8.53 4.79
C SER A 501 -32.64 -8.52 5.15
N ALA A 502 -32.31 -8.81 6.40
CA ALA A 502 -30.95 -8.95 6.91
C ALA A 502 -30.20 -10.11 6.22
N ALA A 503 -30.85 -11.23 5.95
CA ALA A 503 -30.25 -12.32 5.18
C ALA A 503 -29.99 -11.90 3.72
N CYS A 504 -30.97 -11.26 3.07
CA CYS A 504 -30.83 -10.79 1.70
C CYS A 504 -29.70 -9.78 1.53
N VAL A 505 -29.56 -8.80 2.44
CA VAL A 505 -28.52 -7.77 2.30
C VAL A 505 -27.11 -8.37 2.40
N LEU A 506 -26.88 -9.39 3.23
CA LEU A 506 -25.58 -10.05 3.32
C LEU A 506 -25.21 -10.76 2.03
N VAL A 507 -26.14 -11.54 1.48
CA VAL A 507 -25.93 -12.25 0.21
C VAL A 507 -25.73 -11.25 -0.92
N THR A 508 -26.57 -10.23 -1.01
CA THR A 508 -26.43 -9.19 -2.04
C THR A 508 -25.11 -8.43 -1.91
N ALA A 509 -24.71 -8.01 -0.72
CA ALA A 509 -23.45 -7.31 -0.51
C ALA A 509 -22.23 -8.16 -0.93
N MET A 510 -22.22 -9.46 -0.62
CA MET A 510 -21.17 -10.37 -1.07
C MET A 510 -21.15 -10.51 -2.60
N VAL A 511 -22.31 -10.68 -3.23
CA VAL A 511 -22.40 -10.77 -4.70
C VAL A 511 -21.93 -9.47 -5.36
N LEU A 512 -22.30 -8.32 -4.82
CA LEU A 512 -21.88 -7.01 -5.33
C LEU A 512 -20.36 -6.82 -5.21
N GLU A 513 -19.74 -7.26 -4.11
CA GLU A 513 -18.28 -7.25 -3.96
C GLU A 513 -17.60 -8.09 -5.05
N VAL A 514 -18.07 -9.32 -5.26
CA VAL A 514 -17.53 -10.20 -6.31
C VAL A 514 -17.71 -9.57 -7.70
N VAL A 515 -18.87 -9.00 -7.98
CA VAL A 515 -19.13 -8.33 -9.26
C VAL A 515 -18.22 -7.11 -9.45
N GLU A 516 -18.04 -6.30 -8.41
CA GLU A 516 -17.11 -5.17 -8.41
C GLU A 516 -15.69 -5.62 -8.76
N ASP A 517 -15.18 -6.64 -8.07
CA ASP A 517 -13.85 -7.19 -8.31
C ASP A 517 -13.70 -7.76 -9.72
N GLN A 518 -14.69 -8.53 -10.21
CA GLN A 518 -14.63 -9.09 -11.56
C GLN A 518 -14.63 -7.99 -12.64
N ILE A 519 -15.34 -6.89 -12.42
CA ILE A 519 -15.32 -5.74 -13.34
C ILE A 519 -13.95 -5.08 -13.36
N VAL A 520 -13.32 -4.91 -12.19
CA VAL A 520 -12.04 -4.21 -12.06
C VAL A 520 -10.88 -5.08 -12.52
N VAL A 521 -10.79 -6.33 -12.06
CA VAL A 521 -9.69 -7.26 -12.37
C VAL A 521 -9.67 -7.63 -13.85
N ASN A 522 -10.84 -7.85 -14.46
CA ASN A 522 -10.93 -8.17 -15.89
C ASN A 522 -11.08 -6.93 -16.78
N GLU A 523 -10.95 -5.72 -16.21
CA GLU A 523 -11.11 -4.43 -16.91
C GLU A 523 -12.34 -4.37 -17.83
N LEU A 524 -13.48 -4.88 -17.33
CA LEU A 524 -14.72 -4.97 -18.10
C LEU A 524 -15.27 -3.58 -18.46
N LEU A 525 -14.89 -2.56 -17.69
CA LEU A 525 -15.24 -1.16 -17.87
C LEU A 525 -13.98 -0.30 -18.11
N PRO A 526 -14.11 0.85 -18.80
CA PRO A 526 -12.97 1.71 -19.09
C PRO A 526 -12.42 2.40 -17.84
N VAL A 527 -11.10 2.39 -17.70
CA VAL A 527 -10.34 3.17 -16.70
C VAL A 527 -10.22 4.63 -17.16
N ASN A 528 -10.23 5.56 -16.21
CA ASN A 528 -10.12 6.99 -16.51
C ASN A 528 -8.78 7.33 -17.21
N PRO A 529 -8.76 8.32 -18.11
CA PRO A 529 -7.51 8.79 -18.68
C PRO A 529 -6.69 9.57 -17.63
N VAL A 530 -5.38 9.47 -17.76
CA VAL A 530 -4.42 10.28 -17.01
C VAL A 530 -4.27 11.64 -17.71
N GLY A 531 -4.60 12.70 -16.98
CA GLY A 531 -4.53 14.06 -17.50
C GLY A 531 -3.11 14.62 -17.55
N PRO A 532 -2.85 15.64 -18.39
CA PRO A 532 -1.50 16.13 -18.62
C PRO A 532 -0.83 16.78 -17.40
N GLY A 533 -1.65 17.29 -16.47
CA GLY A 533 -1.15 17.85 -15.22
C GLY A 533 -0.48 16.81 -14.32
N LEU A 534 -0.96 15.56 -14.32
CA LEU A 534 -0.38 14.50 -13.49
C LEU A 534 1.01 14.14 -13.99
N LEU A 535 1.15 13.96 -15.29
CA LEU A 535 2.43 13.54 -15.88
C LEU A 535 3.48 14.65 -15.70
N LYS A 536 3.09 15.93 -15.80
CA LYS A 536 3.97 17.05 -15.43
C LYS A 536 4.36 17.04 -13.95
N ALA A 537 3.46 16.64 -13.05
CA ALA A 537 3.76 16.54 -11.64
C ALA A 537 4.71 15.37 -11.33
N GLU A 538 4.49 14.22 -11.94
CA GLU A 538 5.35 13.03 -11.84
C GLU A 538 6.73 13.27 -12.45
N ALA A 539 6.81 13.90 -13.63
CA ALA A 539 8.05 14.26 -14.30
C ALA A 539 8.94 15.21 -13.47
N LYS A 540 8.34 16.07 -12.64
CA LYS A 540 9.07 16.94 -11.69
C LYS A 540 9.45 16.22 -10.39
N GLY A 541 8.96 15.00 -10.19
CA GLY A 541 9.20 14.20 -9.01
C GLY A 541 10.61 13.64 -8.96
N SER A 542 10.97 13.11 -7.80
CA SER A 542 12.20 12.33 -7.60
C SER A 542 11.90 10.86 -7.89
N ASN A 543 12.74 10.17 -8.67
CA ASN A 543 12.55 8.73 -8.94
C ASN A 543 12.67 7.85 -7.66
N ALA A 544 13.29 8.41 -6.62
CA ALA A 544 13.36 7.81 -5.29
C ALA A 544 12.08 8.01 -4.44
N ASN A 545 11.04 8.67 -4.97
CA ASN A 545 9.83 8.96 -4.20
C ASN A 545 8.92 7.71 -4.14
N PRO A 546 8.61 7.15 -2.95
CA PRO A 546 7.65 6.05 -2.79
C PRO A 546 6.26 6.34 -3.38
N ALA A 547 5.88 7.61 -3.42
CA ALA A 547 4.58 8.02 -3.93
C ALA A 547 4.54 8.12 -5.46
N GLN A 548 5.65 7.93 -6.17
CA GLN A 548 5.67 7.98 -7.63
C GLN A 548 4.82 6.87 -8.22
N LEU A 549 3.97 7.24 -9.19
CA LEU A 549 3.03 6.32 -9.83
C LEU A 549 3.51 5.86 -11.19
N LEU A 550 4.24 6.71 -11.91
CA LEU A 550 4.55 6.50 -13.32
C LEU A 550 6.05 6.43 -13.54
N ALA A 551 6.46 5.59 -14.49
CA ALA A 551 7.86 5.39 -14.75
C ALA A 551 8.51 6.65 -15.34
N LEU A 552 9.75 6.95 -14.92
CA LEU A 552 10.48 8.14 -15.34
C LEU A 552 11.66 7.84 -16.27
N GLU A 553 11.54 8.30 -17.50
CA GLU A 553 12.54 8.16 -18.55
C GLU A 553 13.36 9.44 -18.73
N HIS A 554 14.65 9.28 -19.02
CA HIS A 554 15.56 10.36 -19.35
C HIS A 554 15.97 10.31 -20.83
N ARG A 555 15.73 11.40 -21.58
CA ARG A 555 16.10 11.56 -23.01
C ARG A 555 16.75 12.94 -23.25
N ILE A 556 17.79 13.00 -24.07
CA ILE A 556 18.62 14.23 -24.21
C ILE A 556 18.29 15.09 -25.44
N HIS A 557 17.52 14.61 -26.43
CA HIS A 557 17.23 15.40 -27.64
C HIS A 557 15.76 15.34 -28.03
N PHE A 558 14.93 16.16 -27.38
CA PHE A 558 13.59 16.43 -27.87
C PHE A 558 13.40 17.94 -28.08
N PRO A 559 12.80 18.36 -29.21
CA PRO A 559 12.38 19.75 -29.36
C PRO A 559 11.43 20.10 -28.19
N SER A 560 11.74 21.18 -27.48
CA SER A 560 11.08 21.62 -26.23
C SER A 560 9.61 22.02 -26.39
N THR A 561 9.05 21.94 -27.60
CA THR A 561 7.73 22.49 -27.91
C THR A 561 6.58 21.52 -27.65
N ASP A 562 6.82 20.20 -27.55
CA ASP A 562 5.76 19.24 -27.28
C ASP A 562 6.24 17.97 -26.55
N PRO A 563 6.19 17.92 -25.20
CA PRO A 563 6.53 16.74 -24.41
C PRO A 563 5.69 15.49 -24.72
N TRP A 564 4.66 15.62 -25.56
CA TRP A 564 3.54 14.68 -25.67
C TRP A 564 3.37 14.09 -27.05
N ARG A 565 4.01 14.68 -28.08
CA ARG A 565 3.50 14.59 -29.45
C ARG A 565 1.97 14.81 -29.47
N VAL A 566 1.43 15.86 -28.84
CA VAL A 566 0.00 16.25 -29.00
C VAL A 566 -0.35 16.39 -30.50
N GLN A 567 0.63 16.69 -31.35
CA GLN A 567 0.48 16.64 -32.81
C GLN A 567 0.13 15.23 -33.36
N GLU A 568 0.55 14.13 -32.71
CA GLU A 568 0.08 12.76 -33.01
C GLU A 568 -1.33 12.46 -32.44
N VAL A 569 -1.84 13.30 -31.55
CA VAL A 569 -3.20 13.21 -30.98
C VAL A 569 -4.24 13.82 -31.91
N GLN A 570 -3.82 14.69 -32.84
CA GLN A 570 -4.74 15.18 -33.87
C GLN A 570 -5.12 14.00 -34.78
N PRO A 571 -6.42 13.64 -34.88
CA PRO A 571 -6.84 12.74 -35.94
C PRO A 571 -6.32 13.34 -37.25
N PRO A 572 -5.75 12.52 -38.16
CA PRO A 572 -5.25 13.03 -39.43
C PRO A 572 -6.34 13.91 -40.02
N ALA A 573 -5.99 15.18 -40.26
CA ALA A 573 -6.92 16.17 -40.79
C ALA A 573 -7.68 15.49 -41.92
N THR A 574 -8.99 15.38 -41.74
CA THR A 574 -9.92 14.61 -42.56
C THR A 574 -9.57 14.75 -44.04
N GLY A 575 -9.07 13.67 -44.69
CA GLY A 575 -9.07 13.62 -46.16
C GLY A 575 -8.02 12.77 -46.88
N SER A 576 -6.83 12.46 -46.35
CA SER A 576 -5.82 11.78 -47.16
C SER A 576 -5.67 10.29 -46.83
N HIS A 577 -6.35 9.44 -47.61
CA HIS A 577 -6.06 8.00 -47.73
C HIS A 577 -4.74 7.76 -48.47
N GLY A 578 -3.62 8.25 -47.92
CA GLY A 578 -2.28 7.89 -48.38
C GLY A 578 -1.81 6.58 -47.71
N PRO A 579 -1.01 5.74 -48.41
CA PRO A 579 -0.42 4.55 -47.80
C PRO A 579 0.42 4.95 -46.58
N ARG A 580 0.17 4.29 -45.44
CA ARG A 580 0.96 4.39 -44.20
C ARG A 580 2.43 4.18 -44.54
N LYS A 581 3.19 5.26 -44.70
CA LYS A 581 4.66 5.20 -44.69
C LYS A 581 5.10 4.84 -43.27
N SER A 582 5.89 3.78 -43.13
CA SER A 582 6.55 3.46 -41.87
C SER A 582 7.38 4.67 -41.44
N MET A 583 7.18 5.08 -40.18
CA MET A 583 7.81 6.26 -39.60
C MET A 583 9.24 5.92 -39.16
N THR A 584 10.09 5.59 -40.13
CA THR A 584 11.50 5.23 -39.93
C THR A 584 12.48 6.10 -40.73
N LYS A 585 12.08 7.28 -41.23
CA LYS A 585 13.02 8.17 -41.92
C LYS A 585 12.94 9.63 -41.52
N ASP A 586 14.13 10.11 -41.15
CA ASP A 586 14.67 11.47 -41.19
C ASP A 586 13.98 12.53 -40.33
N LEU A 587 14.28 12.50 -39.03
CA LEU A 587 14.17 13.66 -38.14
C LEU A 587 15.52 14.36 -37.90
N THR A 588 16.63 13.87 -38.46
CA THR A 588 18.00 14.32 -38.12
C THR A 588 18.44 15.68 -38.66
N ALA A 589 17.60 16.42 -39.40
CA ALA A 589 18.05 17.58 -40.18
C ALA A 589 17.84 18.98 -39.56
N ASP A 590 17.04 19.15 -38.51
CA ASP A 590 16.72 20.49 -37.95
C ASP A 590 17.23 20.74 -36.51
N PHE A 591 18.27 20.02 -36.07
CA PHE A 591 18.71 20.00 -34.66
C PHE A 591 19.92 20.90 -34.31
N ALA A 592 20.29 21.87 -35.14
CA ALA A 592 21.55 22.58 -34.98
C ALA A 592 21.60 23.68 -33.90
N GLU A 593 20.48 24.08 -33.26
CA GLU A 593 20.47 25.24 -32.35
C GLU A 593 19.53 25.09 -31.12
N LEU A 594 19.61 23.97 -30.40
CA LEU A 594 18.97 23.86 -29.07
C LEU A 594 20.03 23.96 -27.97
N GLU A 595 19.90 24.97 -27.11
CA GLU A 595 20.73 25.17 -25.92
C GLU A 595 20.76 23.90 -25.06
N PRO A 596 21.94 23.47 -24.55
CA PRO A 596 22.11 22.22 -23.80
C PRO A 596 21.45 22.18 -22.40
N GLU A 597 20.65 23.19 -22.02
CA GLU A 597 20.04 23.30 -20.70
C GLU A 597 18.69 22.57 -20.52
N ASP A 598 18.03 22.12 -21.60
CA ASP A 598 16.70 21.49 -21.54
C ASP A 598 16.75 19.95 -21.40
N GLN A 599 17.50 19.45 -20.40
CA GLN A 599 17.40 18.05 -19.98
C GLN A 599 16.14 17.84 -19.13
N GLU A 600 15.05 17.37 -19.75
CA GLU A 600 13.75 17.21 -19.09
C GLU A 600 13.43 15.73 -18.79
N TRP A 601 13.18 15.41 -17.53
CA TRP A 601 12.57 14.13 -17.13
C TRP A 601 11.20 13.97 -17.78
N ARG A 602 10.89 12.77 -18.26
CA ARG A 602 9.59 12.46 -18.86
C ARG A 602 8.97 11.21 -18.29
N VAL A 603 7.65 11.12 -18.38
CA VAL A 603 6.95 9.88 -18.06
C VAL A 603 7.09 8.91 -19.22
N CYS A 604 7.51 7.68 -18.93
CA CYS A 604 7.68 6.63 -19.91
C CYS A 604 6.30 6.20 -20.45
N LEU A 605 6.14 6.31 -21.78
CA LEU A 605 4.90 5.96 -22.48
C LEU A 605 5.09 4.61 -23.17
N GLY A 606 4.13 3.70 -22.99
CA GLY A 606 4.13 2.41 -23.67
C GLY A 606 3.58 2.47 -25.10
N PRO A 607 3.36 1.31 -25.75
CA PRO A 607 2.88 1.25 -27.13
C PRO A 607 1.47 1.82 -27.29
N LEU A 608 1.11 2.06 -28.55
CA LEU A 608 -0.29 2.33 -28.93
C LEU A 608 -1.12 1.08 -28.66
N GLU A 609 -2.17 1.22 -27.85
CA GLU A 609 -3.11 0.13 -27.63
C GLU A 609 -4.26 0.21 -28.65
N ASP A 610 -4.67 -0.95 -29.17
CA ASP A 610 -5.77 -1.09 -30.14
C ASP A 610 -7.08 -1.62 -29.52
N SER A 611 -7.15 -1.73 -28.19
CA SER A 611 -8.36 -2.16 -27.50
C SER A 611 -9.53 -1.17 -27.70
N ARG A 612 -10.77 -1.65 -27.57
CA ARG A 612 -11.97 -0.79 -27.62
C ARG A 612 -11.91 0.35 -26.59
N TRP A 613 -11.31 0.08 -25.43
CA TRP A 613 -11.13 1.05 -24.35
C TRP A 613 -9.98 2.01 -24.62
N ALA A 614 -8.91 1.54 -25.27
CA ALA A 614 -7.85 2.41 -25.76
C ALA A 614 -8.39 3.45 -26.75
N ARG A 615 -9.33 3.09 -27.63
CA ARG A 615 -10.00 4.07 -28.52
C ARG A 615 -10.75 5.14 -27.74
N LEU A 616 -11.42 4.78 -26.64
CA LEU A 616 -12.13 5.73 -25.78
C LEU A 616 -11.15 6.64 -25.00
N ARG A 617 -10.08 6.08 -24.44
CA ARG A 617 -9.00 6.87 -23.80
C ARG A 617 -8.31 7.80 -24.79
N ARG A 618 -8.10 7.35 -26.02
CA ARG A 618 -7.56 8.14 -27.14
C ARG A 618 -8.45 9.33 -27.47
N LYS A 619 -9.78 9.13 -27.53
CA LYS A 619 -10.74 10.25 -27.68
C LYS A 619 -10.67 11.26 -26.54
N MET A 620 -10.24 10.83 -25.35
CA MET A 620 -10.02 11.69 -24.19
C MET A 620 -8.58 12.21 -24.07
N GLY A 621 -7.75 12.03 -25.11
CA GLY A 621 -6.38 12.60 -25.17
C GLY A 621 -5.28 11.70 -24.61
N GLN A 622 -5.55 10.41 -24.35
CA GLN A 622 -4.52 9.45 -23.96
C GLN A 622 -4.39 8.34 -25.02
N PRO A 623 -3.53 8.51 -26.04
CA PRO A 623 -3.39 7.56 -27.14
C PRO A 623 -2.57 6.31 -26.79
N ARG A 624 -1.64 6.43 -25.82
CA ARG A 624 -0.66 5.40 -25.45
C ARG A 624 -0.93 4.84 -24.05
N SER A 625 -0.50 3.61 -23.82
CA SER A 625 -0.45 3.04 -22.48
C SER A 625 0.57 3.79 -21.61
N LEU A 626 0.35 3.79 -20.29
CA LEU A 626 1.31 4.36 -19.34
C LEU A 626 2.04 3.25 -18.64
N ILE A 627 3.36 3.39 -18.53
CA ILE A 627 4.18 2.45 -17.78
C ILE A 627 4.18 2.91 -16.32
N THR A 628 3.72 2.04 -15.42
CA THR A 628 3.71 2.33 -13.98
C THR A 628 5.14 2.34 -13.43
N SER A 629 5.38 3.14 -12.38
CA SER A 629 6.68 3.23 -11.71
C SER A 629 7.07 1.90 -11.07
N PHE A 630 8.37 1.61 -11.05
CA PHE A 630 8.95 0.46 -10.34
C PHE A 630 8.67 0.44 -8.85
N ALA A 631 8.40 1.60 -8.24
CA ALA A 631 7.94 1.66 -6.85
C ALA A 631 6.58 0.96 -6.63
N LEU A 632 5.90 0.52 -7.70
CA LEU A 632 4.60 -0.15 -7.64
C LEU A 632 4.57 -1.51 -8.31
N HIS A 633 5.71 -1.94 -8.86
CA HIS A 633 5.83 -3.24 -9.49
C HIS A 633 6.27 -4.27 -8.46
N GLY A 634 5.44 -5.30 -8.31
CA GLY A 634 5.49 -6.37 -7.32
C GLY A 634 5.56 -5.90 -5.88
N LEU A 635 4.37 -5.87 -5.28
CA LEU A 635 4.19 -5.63 -3.86
C LEU A 635 4.81 -6.77 -3.03
N ARG A 636 5.32 -6.43 -1.86
CA ARG A 636 5.88 -7.34 -0.87
C ARG A 636 4.76 -8.15 -0.22
N GLU A 637 4.82 -9.47 -0.27
CA GLU A 637 3.85 -10.28 0.48
C GLU A 637 4.10 -10.09 1.98
N MET A 638 3.09 -9.62 2.71
CA MET A 638 3.21 -9.48 4.16
C MET A 638 3.24 -10.86 4.82
N PRO A 639 4.00 -11.04 5.92
CA PRO A 639 3.99 -12.27 6.69
C PRO A 639 2.59 -12.67 7.16
N PHE A 640 2.34 -13.97 7.28
CA PHE A 640 1.04 -14.53 7.68
C PHE A 640 0.48 -13.87 8.96
N HIS A 641 1.30 -13.69 10.00
CA HIS A 641 0.86 -13.12 11.28
C HIS A 641 0.43 -11.65 11.16
N CYS A 642 1.02 -10.89 10.22
CA CYS A 642 0.59 -9.53 9.90
C CYS A 642 -0.75 -9.56 9.17
N GLN A 643 -0.93 -10.42 8.17
CA GLN A 643 -2.21 -10.51 7.45
C GLN A 643 -3.35 -10.97 8.38
N LEU A 644 -3.09 -11.95 9.24
CA LEU A 644 -4.02 -12.40 10.29
C LEU A 644 -4.44 -11.24 11.19
N ALA A 645 -3.47 -10.45 11.65
CA ALA A 645 -3.75 -9.32 12.50
C ALA A 645 -4.62 -8.24 11.81
N PHE A 646 -4.43 -8.02 10.50
CA PHE A 646 -5.17 -7.00 9.75
C PHE A 646 -6.63 -7.38 9.63
N ILE A 647 -6.87 -8.62 9.20
CA ILE A 647 -8.22 -9.18 9.09
C ILE A 647 -8.89 -9.14 10.47
N GLY A 648 -8.15 -9.48 11.51
CA GLY A 648 -8.61 -9.45 12.88
C GLY A 648 -9.05 -8.07 13.39
N VAL A 649 -8.25 -7.04 13.14
CA VAL A 649 -8.60 -5.65 13.51
C VAL A 649 -9.90 -5.21 12.81
N VAL A 650 -10.11 -5.60 11.56
CA VAL A 650 -11.39 -5.34 10.86
C VAL A 650 -12.53 -6.17 11.46
N CYS A 651 -12.28 -7.42 11.85
CA CYS A 651 -13.29 -8.25 12.51
C CYS A 651 -13.75 -7.62 13.84
N GLU A 652 -12.81 -7.11 14.64
CA GLU A 652 -13.10 -6.44 15.92
C GLU A 652 -13.81 -5.11 15.73
N TYR A 653 -13.39 -4.30 14.75
CA TYR A 653 -14.14 -3.11 14.39
C TYR A 653 -15.57 -3.45 13.97
N THR A 654 -15.75 -4.48 13.15
CA THR A 654 -17.08 -4.95 12.70
C THR A 654 -17.93 -5.40 13.90
N ALA A 655 -17.35 -6.12 14.87
CA ALA A 655 -18.04 -6.58 16.07
C ALA A 655 -18.47 -5.41 16.97
N ALA A 656 -17.57 -4.46 17.21
CA ALA A 656 -17.85 -3.26 17.99
C ALA A 656 -18.95 -2.42 17.33
N LEU A 657 -18.91 -2.28 16.00
CA LEU A 657 -19.90 -1.54 15.24
C LEU A 657 -21.28 -2.22 15.24
N LEU A 658 -21.33 -3.56 15.14
CA LEU A 658 -22.57 -4.32 15.28
C LEU A 658 -23.18 -4.11 16.67
N ALA A 659 -22.37 -4.22 17.72
CA ALA A 659 -22.83 -4.00 19.08
C ALA A 659 -23.33 -2.55 19.31
N MET A 660 -22.64 -1.55 18.72
CA MET A 660 -23.06 -0.15 18.78
C MET A 660 -24.40 0.09 18.08
N LEU A 661 -24.61 -0.47 16.88
CA LEU A 661 -25.79 -0.18 16.06
C LEU A 661 -27.01 -1.05 16.39
N LEU A 662 -26.80 -2.33 16.73
CA LEU A 662 -27.88 -3.27 17.04
C LEU A 662 -28.16 -3.37 18.55
N GLY A 663 -27.18 -3.03 19.38
CA GLY A 663 -27.19 -3.34 20.80
C GLY A 663 -26.50 -4.67 21.11
N PRO A 664 -25.59 -4.70 22.09
CA PRO A 664 -24.81 -5.89 22.43
C PRO A 664 -25.67 -7.08 22.91
N GLY A 665 -26.80 -6.81 23.57
CA GLY A 665 -27.78 -7.81 24.01
C GLY A 665 -28.55 -8.43 22.85
N TYR A 666 -29.10 -7.58 21.98
CA TYR A 666 -29.80 -8.05 20.77
C TYR A 666 -28.88 -8.85 19.86
N MET A 667 -27.65 -8.38 19.64
CA MET A 667 -26.62 -9.09 18.86
C MET A 667 -26.42 -10.53 19.37
N ARG A 668 -26.37 -10.73 20.69
CA ARG A 668 -26.16 -12.03 21.35
C ARG A 668 -27.43 -12.86 21.54
N GLY A 669 -28.60 -12.33 21.17
CA GLY A 669 -29.88 -13.02 21.29
C GLY A 669 -30.43 -13.01 22.72
N LEU A 670 -29.99 -12.04 23.53
CA LEU A 670 -30.38 -11.87 24.92
C LEU A 670 -31.49 -10.83 25.08
N SER A 671 -31.64 -9.95 24.09
CA SER A 671 -32.74 -8.99 23.97
C SER A 671 -33.57 -9.31 22.72
N ALA A 672 -34.88 -9.08 22.81
CA ALA A 672 -35.84 -9.39 21.75
C ALA A 672 -35.86 -8.36 20.62
N ALA A 673 -35.40 -7.13 20.88
CA ALA A 673 -35.42 -6.03 19.92
C ALA A 673 -34.05 -5.31 19.86
N PRO A 674 -33.68 -4.75 18.69
CA PRO A 674 -32.49 -3.91 18.59
C PRO A 674 -32.59 -2.68 19.49
N MET A 675 -31.44 -2.22 19.98
CA MET A 675 -31.35 -1.02 20.81
C MET A 675 -31.59 0.24 19.98
N THR A 676 -32.59 1.03 20.38
CA THR A 676 -32.95 2.31 19.76
C THR A 676 -32.44 3.50 20.58
N GLU A 677 -32.62 3.46 21.90
CA GLU A 677 -32.15 4.49 22.83
C GLU A 677 -30.76 4.18 23.40
N GLY A 678 -29.98 5.19 23.75
CA GLY A 678 -28.72 5.00 24.48
C GLY A 678 -27.54 4.49 23.64
N ARG A 679 -27.61 4.49 22.30
CA ARG A 679 -26.49 4.07 21.41
C ARG A 679 -25.15 4.74 21.71
N ILE A 680 -25.18 6.03 22.06
CA ILE A 680 -23.97 6.77 22.45
C ILE A 680 -23.42 6.23 23.77
N VAL A 681 -24.27 5.95 24.75
CA VAL A 681 -23.83 5.38 26.04
C VAL A 681 -23.28 3.98 25.85
N ALA A 682 -23.92 3.16 25.01
CA ALA A 682 -23.46 1.84 24.65
C ALA A 682 -22.14 1.82 23.87
N LEU A 683 -21.69 2.95 23.32
CA LEU A 683 -20.34 3.10 22.79
C LEU A 683 -19.29 3.03 23.90
N PHE A 684 -19.64 3.43 25.12
CA PHE A 684 -18.71 3.51 26.24
C PHE A 684 -18.89 2.37 27.24
N PHE A 685 -20.14 2.01 27.56
CA PHE A 685 -20.47 1.12 28.68
C PHE A 685 -21.51 0.08 28.28
N TRP A 686 -21.31 -1.16 28.70
CA TRP A 686 -22.26 -2.25 28.51
C TRP A 686 -22.70 -2.81 29.86
N PRO A 687 -23.99 -2.72 30.20
CA PRO A 687 -24.47 -3.23 31.49
C PRO A 687 -24.31 -4.75 31.61
N VAL A 688 -24.32 -5.26 32.83
CA VAL A 688 -24.30 -6.70 33.13
C VAL A 688 -25.55 -7.10 33.92
N PRO A 689 -26.38 -8.04 33.40
CA PRO A 689 -26.27 -8.71 32.09
C PRO A 689 -26.73 -7.81 30.93
N LEU A 690 -26.44 -8.21 29.68
CA LEU A 690 -26.90 -7.51 28.47
C LEU A 690 -28.40 -7.65 28.17
N LYS A 691 -29.25 -8.02 29.14
CA LYS A 691 -30.67 -8.35 28.94
C LYS A 691 -31.60 -7.11 28.85
N GLY A 692 -31.02 -5.91 28.89
CA GLY A 692 -31.72 -4.62 28.84
C GLY A 692 -32.34 -4.29 27.49
#